data_AF-A0A2H1G5Z0-F1
#
_entry.id   AF-A0A2H1G5Z0-F1
#
_cell.length_a   1.000
_cell.length_b   1.000
_cell.length_c   1.000
_cell.angle_alpha   90.00
_cell.angle_beta   90.00
_cell.angle_gamma   90.00
#
_symmetry.space_group_name_H-M   'P 1'
#
loop_
_entity.id
_entity.type
_entity.pdbx_description
1 polymer ?
#
loop_
_entity_poly.entity_id
_entity_poly.type
_entity_poly.pdbx_seq_one_letter_code
_entity_poly.pdbx_strand_id
1 'polypeptide(L)'
;MEDATPLVVIFRRRHAGTSNQSLPRETSINRTKTRTSIQRAFDQIISDRAPIVDRVVIIAITEPFILNIPRFLFELSKCQETQEAAAVAVVESQVVVEVATAAPAEEDVAEIEMAMRGGPSRGRGDRGGDRGRGTGPPRGPHGGGGGRGGGRGGIYDPGEPAPAPDARVHKAEDDLVKETKGKIIDGFPGRPGYGTQGKQIVLRANYFVIATAFEQNLTEQPLYRYELSVSGEVSKPKRRQIFEEVLLHPVLKDVGWGTDYATILVTTKELDIKKHMGGSSEMKITLSRPGGQQQQQQENPPDFVQEARRRNTFLASLNYQGSFNLRQMIEYLRSPSAGAMYQGSADLIQMLNIIVAKPPNSSPTVRNIGQNKFYPFHGHPGMESANLGAGLEALRGYYSSVRPTVGRMLLNLNATSGAFFKPMRLFDLIAEFGGGKPLDQIEAFIRMLKVEAKYVKDGQTKPFMVKTKSIVGFARSIGKVKVKRFGNAREVKFSFEDRSKPGSSAQEISVFDYFKRHHGITLQSPDRPVLNVGTPGDPQYLPAELCTVLPGQAYRRLLSGDQTTEMLGFAARFPNLNAMSIAGTPQNPGTALRLLRLADPAGSGDPQTGSVKPFGISVSTKMITVPGRILPAPQIKYGNKSLNPRSGSWNSANQRFVKPGKFNGWQVVILNVRGRNALIPEPTHYQPDISRPAKLIDDFDKFLKDYGIQMGTRHPTQEHLLEPLTMQNREQNDKQLKQIFANADAKRAAMMLVILPANDKWLYARLKFHGDITYGIGTVCAVGSKMQKPNGQGMYFGNLALKFNTKGGGVSHSVNNVIAPVDKNTMIVGIDVTHPSPGSSEGAPSIACMVASTDSQMFAWPGSIKTQKGRQEMVDGIEQMMNERLDLWQKHNGSKLPTKIIIYRDGVSEGQYMTVLKEELPGIEKAFTTRYGAKAKHPKLAIIIVGKRHHTRFYPTREQDADYDPQRQKGNWNPLPGTVVDRGVTSKILREFYLQAHQGLQGTARPAHYVVIKDEISFEADQLEQFTHHLCYLFNRATKAVSICPPAYYADLLCERGRSYLFTALAENNTSESKAFDSSTSWSGEIHPKIKNTTWYV
;
A
#
# COMPACT_ATOMS: atom_id res chain seq x y z
N MET A 1 29.86 47.22 2.25
CA MET A 1 29.99 46.06 3.15
C MET A 1 29.07 44.97 2.60
N GLU A 2 29.25 44.54 1.35
CA GLU A 2 30.32 43.70 0.77
C GLU A 2 30.37 42.28 1.37
N ASP A 3 29.76 41.37 0.60
CA ASP A 3 30.08 39.96 0.35
C ASP A 3 30.51 39.05 1.52
N ALA A 4 29.53 38.34 2.10
CA ALA A 4 29.76 37.09 2.81
C ALA A 4 29.57 35.89 1.86
N THR A 5 30.64 35.50 1.16
CA THR A 5 30.64 34.33 0.27
C THR A 5 30.85 33.05 1.10
N PRO A 6 29.96 32.04 1.04
CA PRO A 6 30.19 30.78 1.72
C PRO A 6 31.33 29.99 1.04
N LEU A 7 32.31 29.54 1.82
CA LEU A 7 33.40 28.71 1.33
C LEU A 7 32.91 27.25 1.22
N VAL A 8 32.44 26.83 0.04
CA VAL A 8 32.04 25.44 -0.23
C VAL A 8 33.19 24.70 -0.90
N VAL A 9 33.83 23.76 -0.20
CA VAL A 9 34.87 22.90 -0.79
C VAL A 9 34.21 21.67 -1.41
N ILE A 10 34.06 21.66 -2.74
CA ILE A 10 33.55 20.52 -3.51
C ILE A 10 34.71 19.80 -4.20
N PHE A 11 34.97 18.53 -3.85
CA PHE A 11 35.91 17.70 -4.61
C PHE A 11 35.26 17.18 -5.90
N ARG A 12 35.56 17.79 -7.05
CA ARG A 12 35.18 17.29 -8.38
C ARG A 12 36.22 16.27 -8.91
N ARG A 13 35.75 15.11 -9.37
CA ARG A 13 36.52 14.18 -10.21
C ARG A 13 36.57 14.74 -11.65
N ARG A 14 37.74 15.17 -12.14
CA ARG A 14 37.91 15.61 -13.54
C ARG A 14 37.94 14.38 -14.47
N HIS A 15 37.05 14.35 -15.46
CA HIS A 15 37.23 13.59 -16.70
C HIS A 15 37.97 14.48 -17.71
N ALA A 16 39.04 13.96 -18.31
CA ALA A 16 39.68 14.53 -19.51
C ALA A 16 39.69 13.45 -20.60
N GLY A 17 39.42 13.85 -21.84
CA GLY A 17 39.46 12.99 -23.02
C GLY A 17 40.65 13.31 -23.94
N THR A 18 40.88 12.34 -24.84
CA THR A 18 41.65 12.34 -26.11
C THR A 18 43.14 11.97 -26.16
N SER A 19 43.39 11.01 -27.07
CA SER A 19 44.59 10.72 -27.90
C SER A 19 45.46 9.50 -27.56
N ASN A 20 45.90 8.86 -28.66
CA ASN A 20 46.51 7.54 -28.85
C ASN A 20 47.82 7.28 -28.08
N GLN A 21 48.02 6.03 -27.60
CA GLN A 21 49.10 5.10 -28.01
C GLN A 21 49.15 3.83 -27.11
N SER A 22 49.64 2.75 -27.72
CA SER A 22 49.95 1.37 -27.31
C SER A 22 50.17 0.97 -25.82
N LEU A 23 49.64 -0.24 -25.50
CA LEU A 23 49.94 -1.30 -24.48
C LEU A 23 51.29 -1.27 -23.70
N PRO A 24 51.53 -2.00 -22.56
CA PRO A 24 50.70 -2.99 -21.79
C PRO A 24 50.76 -2.95 -20.22
N ARG A 25 49.91 -3.79 -19.58
CA ARG A 25 50.00 -4.53 -18.27
C ARG A 25 50.15 -3.83 -16.88
N GLU A 26 49.27 -4.30 -15.98
CA GLU A 26 49.35 -4.48 -14.50
C GLU A 26 49.96 -3.39 -13.60
N THR A 27 49.17 -2.85 -12.65
CA THR A 27 49.41 -2.93 -11.17
C THR A 27 48.41 -2.11 -10.33
N SER A 28 48.21 -2.57 -9.10
CA SER A 28 47.35 -2.09 -8.01
C SER A 28 47.47 -0.61 -7.63
N ILE A 29 46.35 0.09 -7.37
CA ILE A 29 46.34 1.45 -6.80
C ILE A 29 46.21 1.41 -5.26
N ASN A 30 47.19 2.05 -4.63
CA ASN A 30 47.48 2.13 -3.20
C ASN A 30 46.57 3.14 -2.45
N ARG A 31 45.98 2.74 -1.30
CA ARG A 31 45.06 3.54 -0.44
C ARG A 31 45.75 4.63 0.41
N THR A 32 47.06 4.80 0.32
CA THR A 32 47.84 5.54 1.33
C THR A 32 48.09 7.02 1.00
N LYS A 33 48.01 7.44 -0.29
CA LYS A 33 48.33 8.83 -0.69
C LYS A 33 47.21 9.85 -0.38
N THR A 34 45.95 9.44 -0.28
CA THR A 34 44.81 10.35 -0.01
C THR A 34 44.73 10.79 1.46
N ARG A 35 45.34 10.01 2.38
CA ARG A 35 45.28 10.27 3.83
C ARG A 35 46.21 11.40 4.26
N THR A 36 47.36 11.55 3.60
CA THR A 36 48.40 12.56 3.93
C THR A 36 48.04 13.96 3.42
N SER A 37 47.25 14.07 2.35
CA SER A 37 46.81 15.36 1.78
C SER A 37 45.72 16.03 2.63
N ILE A 38 44.87 15.24 3.27
CA ILE A 38 43.76 15.72 4.11
C ILE A 38 44.30 16.20 5.46
N GLN A 39 45.26 15.49 6.06
CA GLN A 39 45.88 15.89 7.34
C GLN A 39 46.60 17.25 7.23
N ARG A 40 47.34 17.50 6.12
CA ARG A 40 47.99 18.80 5.88
C ARG A 40 47.00 19.96 5.74
N ALA A 41 45.83 19.74 5.14
CA ALA A 41 44.80 20.77 5.02
C ALA A 41 44.14 21.07 6.38
N PHE A 42 44.01 20.07 7.25
CA PHE A 42 43.51 20.23 8.62
C PHE A 42 44.50 20.98 9.52
N ASP A 43 45.79 20.66 9.46
CA ASP A 43 46.81 21.32 10.28
C ASP A 43 46.99 22.81 9.91
N GLN A 44 46.71 23.17 8.65
CA GLN A 44 46.81 24.54 8.15
C GLN A 44 45.63 25.43 8.58
N ILE A 45 44.45 24.85 8.83
CA ILE A 45 43.27 25.57 9.36
C ILE A 45 43.44 25.89 10.85
N ILE A 46 44.17 25.04 11.59
CA ILE A 46 44.43 25.22 13.03
C ILE A 46 45.57 26.23 13.27
N SER A 47 46.46 26.44 12.29
CA SER A 47 47.65 27.29 12.41
C SER A 47 47.38 28.79 12.28
N ASP A 48 46.31 29.22 11.61
CA ASP A 48 46.03 30.64 11.35
C ASP A 48 45.18 31.26 12.48
N ARG A 49 45.86 31.89 13.45
CA ARG A 49 45.25 32.65 14.56
C ARG A 49 44.62 33.98 14.09
N ALA A 50 43.56 33.92 13.29
CA ALA A 50 42.75 35.10 12.95
C ALA A 50 41.43 35.12 13.75
N PRO A 51 40.95 36.31 14.18
CA PRO A 51 39.78 36.43 15.06
C PRO A 51 38.50 35.93 14.38
N ILE A 52 37.75 35.10 15.10
CA ILE A 52 36.52 34.44 14.63
C ILE A 52 35.35 35.40 14.82
N VAL A 53 34.91 36.03 13.73
CA VAL A 53 33.56 36.59 13.61
C VAL A 53 33.05 36.18 12.22
N ASP A 54 31.92 35.48 12.20
CA ASP A 54 31.07 35.13 11.06
C ASP A 54 31.61 34.20 9.94
N ARG A 55 31.79 32.90 10.24
CA ARG A 55 31.79 31.83 9.21
C ARG A 55 31.07 30.55 9.67
N VAL A 56 30.12 30.07 8.88
CA VAL A 56 29.49 28.73 9.03
C VAL A 56 30.24 27.73 8.14
N VAL A 57 30.78 26.65 8.72
CA VAL A 57 31.45 25.57 7.97
C VAL A 57 30.49 24.39 7.81
N ILE A 58 30.13 24.05 6.56
CA ILE A 58 29.30 22.88 6.23
C ILE A 58 30.19 21.80 5.61
N ILE A 59 30.35 20.66 6.28
CA ILE A 59 31.10 19.50 5.77
C ILE A 59 30.10 18.43 5.33
N ALA A 60 30.02 18.16 4.02
CA ALA A 60 29.25 17.04 3.48
C ALA A 60 30.16 15.80 3.32
N ILE A 61 29.83 14.70 3.98
CA ILE A 61 30.61 13.45 3.96
C ILE A 61 29.82 12.37 3.20
N THR A 62 30.42 11.74 2.20
CA THR A 62 29.89 10.51 1.55
C THR A 62 30.54 9.26 2.15
N GLU A 63 29.80 8.13 2.17
CA GLU A 63 29.94 6.92 3.02
C GLU A 63 31.20 6.03 2.88
N PRO A 64 32.42 6.44 3.31
CA PRO A 64 33.21 5.41 4.02
C PRO A 64 34.05 5.96 5.18
N PHE A 65 33.52 6.85 6.02
CA PHE A 65 34.27 7.42 7.17
C PHE A 65 33.52 7.42 8.51
N ILE A 66 32.84 6.31 8.86
CA ILE A 66 32.06 6.20 10.12
C ILE A 66 32.92 5.81 11.34
N LEU A 67 34.16 5.36 11.18
CA LEU A 67 34.92 4.69 12.27
C LEU A 67 35.70 5.59 13.27
N ASN A 68 35.63 6.93 13.22
CA ASN A 68 36.45 7.79 14.11
C ASN A 68 35.71 8.96 14.81
N ILE A 69 34.38 8.97 14.78
CA ILE A 69 33.54 9.99 15.45
C ILE A 69 33.82 10.13 16.97
N PRO A 70 34.11 9.06 17.75
CA PRO A 70 34.32 9.20 19.19
C PRO A 70 35.57 10.03 19.56
N ARG A 71 36.60 10.05 18.72
CA ARG A 71 37.84 10.80 18.98
C ARG A 71 37.69 12.31 18.70
N PHE A 72 36.78 12.66 17.78
CA PHE A 72 36.44 14.05 17.45
C PHE A 72 35.63 14.73 18.56
N LEU A 73 34.67 14.01 19.14
CA LEU A 73 33.86 14.50 20.27
C LEU A 73 34.67 14.66 21.57
N PHE A 74 35.72 13.85 21.75
CA PHE A 74 36.60 13.88 22.92
C PHE A 74 37.60 15.06 22.94
N GLU A 75 38.04 15.56 21.78
CA GLU A 75 38.93 16.73 21.71
C GLU A 75 38.14 18.06 21.84
N LEU A 76 36.90 18.11 21.35
CA LEU A 76 36.02 19.28 21.50
C LEU A 76 35.60 19.55 22.96
N SER A 77 35.56 18.53 23.81
CA SER A 77 35.19 18.70 25.22
C SER A 77 36.30 19.30 26.09
N LYS A 78 37.48 19.60 25.53
CA LYS A 78 38.63 20.15 26.27
C LYS A 78 38.79 21.68 26.16
N CYS A 79 37.97 22.36 25.35
CA CYS A 79 37.98 23.82 25.26
C CYS A 79 36.99 24.43 26.27
N GLN A 80 37.47 24.74 27.48
CA GLN A 80 36.78 25.61 28.44
C GLN A 80 37.21 27.07 28.20
N GLU A 81 36.29 27.99 28.48
CA GLU A 81 36.40 29.47 28.42
C GLU A 81 36.05 30.12 27.08
N THR A 82 34.75 30.39 26.86
CA THR A 82 34.18 31.76 26.80
C THR A 82 32.68 31.66 26.48
N GLN A 83 31.84 32.35 27.26
CA GLN A 83 30.41 32.45 27.06
C GLN A 83 30.13 33.43 25.89
N GLU A 84 29.44 32.94 24.87
CA GLU A 84 28.47 33.60 23.96
C GLU A 84 28.59 33.10 22.50
N ALA A 85 27.46 32.67 21.95
CA ALA A 85 27.16 32.39 20.53
C ALA A 85 28.01 31.33 19.77
N ALA A 86 27.63 30.05 19.89
CA ALA A 86 27.83 29.06 18.83
C ALA A 86 26.71 28.01 18.85
N ALA A 87 25.75 28.13 17.93
CA ALA A 87 24.73 27.10 17.71
C ALA A 87 25.35 25.96 16.87
N VAL A 88 25.86 24.92 17.53
CA VAL A 88 26.18 23.66 16.85
C VAL A 88 24.87 22.88 16.68
N ALA A 89 24.23 23.01 15.52
CA ALA A 89 23.15 22.12 15.13
C ALA A 89 23.73 20.75 14.78
N VAL A 90 23.88 19.87 15.77
CA VAL A 90 23.97 18.43 15.50
C VAL A 90 22.57 18.00 15.05
N VAL A 91 22.35 17.98 13.74
CA VAL A 91 21.18 17.29 13.19
C VAL A 91 21.47 15.79 13.33
N GLU A 92 21.17 15.24 14.50
CA GLU A 92 20.92 13.81 14.61
C GLU A 92 19.70 13.53 13.74
N SER A 93 19.96 13.01 12.54
CA SER A 93 18.96 12.34 11.75
C SER A 93 18.59 11.04 12.47
N GLN A 94 17.77 11.16 13.52
CA GLN A 94 16.91 10.06 13.92
C GLN A 94 15.89 9.86 12.81
N VAL A 95 16.33 9.18 11.76
CA VAL A 95 15.43 8.53 10.81
C VAL A 95 14.77 7.41 11.60
N VAL A 96 13.66 7.72 12.27
CA VAL A 96 12.67 6.72 12.63
C VAL A 96 12.10 6.23 11.31
N VAL A 97 12.77 5.24 10.71
CA VAL A 97 12.23 4.48 9.60
C VAL A 97 11.06 3.69 10.16
N GLU A 98 9.87 4.31 10.18
CA GLU A 98 8.64 3.53 10.12
C GLU A 98 8.65 2.82 8.77
N VAL A 99 9.26 1.63 8.75
CA VAL A 99 9.09 0.67 7.67
C VAL A 99 7.60 0.35 7.67
N ALA A 100 6.84 1.04 6.83
CA ALA A 100 5.50 0.65 6.44
C ALA A 100 5.62 -0.78 5.88
N THR A 101 5.40 -1.75 6.77
CA THR A 101 5.37 -3.17 6.40
C THR A 101 4.02 -3.42 5.74
N ALA A 102 3.93 -2.98 4.50
CA ALA A 102 2.77 -3.26 3.68
C ALA A 102 2.68 -4.77 3.44
N ALA A 103 1.56 -5.35 3.85
CA ALA A 103 1.20 -6.70 3.50
C ALA A 103 0.57 -6.65 2.10
N PRO A 104 1.13 -7.34 1.10
CA PRO A 104 0.77 -7.14 -0.32
C PRO A 104 -0.60 -7.69 -0.72
N ALA A 105 -1.24 -8.51 0.14
CA ALA A 105 -2.52 -9.13 -0.20
C ALA A 105 -3.69 -8.13 -0.38
N GLU A 106 -3.62 -6.92 0.22
CA GLU A 106 -4.61 -5.85 -0.03
C GLU A 106 -4.13 -4.82 -1.08
N GLU A 107 -2.81 -4.66 -1.25
CA GLU A 107 -2.22 -3.72 -2.22
C GLU A 107 -2.60 -4.10 -3.65
N ASP A 108 -2.49 -5.39 -3.97
CA ASP A 108 -2.87 -5.92 -5.28
C ASP A 108 -4.39 -5.92 -5.49
N VAL A 109 -5.19 -6.01 -4.42
CA VAL A 109 -6.66 -6.09 -4.51
C VAL A 109 -7.29 -4.72 -4.77
N ALA A 110 -6.75 -3.65 -4.18
CA ALA A 110 -7.20 -2.28 -4.46
C ALA A 110 -6.75 -1.79 -5.86
N GLU A 111 -5.53 -2.14 -6.28
CA GLU A 111 -5.02 -1.84 -7.63
C GLU A 111 -5.74 -2.66 -8.71
N ILE A 112 -6.09 -3.93 -8.42
CA ILE A 112 -6.93 -4.73 -9.32
C ILE A 112 -8.38 -4.23 -9.33
N GLU A 113 -8.94 -3.75 -8.22
CA GLU A 113 -10.22 -3.04 -8.24
C GLU A 113 -10.18 -1.81 -9.15
N MET A 114 -9.11 -1.02 -9.13
CA MET A 114 -8.95 0.18 -9.96
C MET A 114 -8.71 -0.16 -11.44
N ALA A 115 -7.89 -1.16 -11.74
CA ALA A 115 -7.62 -1.63 -13.10
C ALA A 115 -8.82 -2.39 -13.72
N MET A 116 -9.60 -3.14 -12.92
CA MET A 116 -10.81 -3.84 -13.38
C MET A 116 -12.04 -2.94 -13.52
N ARG A 117 -12.05 -1.74 -12.91
CA ARG A 117 -13.12 -0.73 -13.08
C ARG A 117 -13.29 -0.21 -14.51
N GLY A 118 -12.35 -0.51 -15.42
CA GLY A 118 -12.49 -0.28 -16.88
C GLY A 118 -13.13 -1.43 -17.66
N GLY A 119 -13.48 -2.55 -17.01
CA GLY A 119 -14.24 -3.64 -17.63
C GLY A 119 -15.75 -3.42 -17.47
N PRO A 120 -16.59 -3.86 -18.42
CA PRO A 120 -18.04 -3.76 -18.26
C PRO A 120 -18.45 -4.59 -17.05
N SER A 121 -18.90 -3.90 -16.01
CA SER A 121 -19.69 -4.50 -14.93
C SER A 121 -20.91 -5.18 -15.56
N ARG A 122 -21.26 -6.36 -15.05
CA ARG A 122 -22.44 -7.13 -15.46
C ARG A 122 -23.70 -6.31 -15.14
N GLY A 123 -24.07 -5.42 -16.06
CA GLY A 123 -25.41 -4.88 -16.13
C GLY A 123 -26.36 -6.01 -16.44
N ARG A 124 -26.99 -6.59 -15.42
CA ARG A 124 -28.29 -7.24 -15.63
C ARG A 124 -29.24 -6.12 -16.06
N GLY A 125 -29.48 -6.06 -17.38
CA GLY A 125 -30.38 -5.12 -18.00
C GLY A 125 -31.82 -5.35 -17.57
N ASP A 126 -32.56 -4.25 -17.54
CA ASP A 126 -34.01 -4.22 -17.65
C ASP A 126 -34.47 -5.14 -18.78
N ARG A 127 -35.37 -6.09 -18.47
CA ARG A 127 -36.43 -6.53 -19.40
C ARG A 127 -37.68 -6.86 -18.59
N GLY A 128 -38.71 -6.04 -18.78
CA GLY A 128 -40.09 -6.51 -18.67
C GLY A 128 -40.42 -7.38 -19.88
N GLY A 129 -41.41 -8.27 -19.72
CA GLY A 129 -41.96 -9.09 -20.80
C GLY A 129 -42.24 -10.53 -20.39
N ASP A 130 -43.49 -10.75 -20.00
CA ASP A 130 -44.33 -11.96 -19.99
C ASP A 130 -43.79 -13.41 -19.92
N ARG A 131 -44.37 -14.10 -18.91
CA ARG A 131 -44.93 -15.47 -18.85
C ARG A 131 -44.42 -16.56 -19.82
N GLY A 132 -43.91 -17.64 -19.21
CA GLY A 132 -43.87 -18.98 -19.79
C GLY A 132 -43.60 -20.05 -18.72
N ARG A 133 -44.64 -20.78 -18.29
CA ARG A 133 -44.58 -21.95 -17.40
C ARG A 133 -43.79 -23.09 -18.07
N GLY A 134 -42.90 -23.74 -17.33
CA GLY A 134 -42.24 -24.99 -17.74
C GLY A 134 -41.68 -25.74 -16.53
N THR A 135 -42.40 -26.76 -16.11
CA THR A 135 -42.13 -27.67 -14.99
C THR A 135 -41.10 -28.74 -15.36
N GLY A 136 -40.09 -28.98 -14.50
CA GLY A 136 -39.16 -30.12 -14.57
C GLY A 136 -38.53 -30.42 -13.20
N PRO A 137 -38.23 -31.70 -12.85
CA PRO A 137 -38.21 -32.20 -11.48
C PRO A 137 -36.85 -32.07 -10.75
N PRO A 138 -36.82 -32.19 -9.41
CA PRO A 138 -35.66 -31.82 -8.59
C PRO A 138 -34.65 -32.98 -8.46
N ARG A 139 -33.37 -32.71 -8.74
CA ARG A 139 -32.25 -33.58 -8.34
C ARG A 139 -31.67 -33.10 -7.01
N GLY A 140 -31.55 -34.05 -6.08
CA GLY A 140 -31.21 -33.87 -4.67
C GLY A 140 -29.76 -33.46 -4.35
N PRO A 141 -29.44 -33.34 -3.05
CA PRO A 141 -28.41 -32.44 -2.53
C PRO A 141 -27.07 -33.16 -2.32
N HIS A 142 -25.97 -32.55 -2.75
CA HIS A 142 -24.62 -32.93 -2.32
C HIS A 142 -23.81 -31.68 -1.93
N GLY A 143 -23.46 -31.62 -0.64
CA GLY A 143 -22.11 -31.31 -0.16
C GLY A 143 -21.63 -29.86 -0.18
N GLY A 144 -21.77 -29.18 0.96
CA GLY A 144 -20.67 -28.36 1.52
C GLY A 144 -20.37 -27.01 0.86
N GLY A 145 -21.39 -26.19 0.61
CA GLY A 145 -21.18 -24.77 0.30
C GLY A 145 -20.81 -23.97 1.54
N GLY A 146 -19.51 -23.73 1.77
CA GLY A 146 -19.05 -22.71 2.70
C GLY A 146 -19.74 -21.38 2.39
N GLY A 147 -20.37 -20.78 3.40
CA GLY A 147 -21.28 -19.65 3.26
C GLY A 147 -20.67 -18.51 2.44
N ARG A 148 -21.18 -18.32 1.22
CA ARG A 148 -21.05 -17.04 0.52
C ARG A 148 -21.69 -16.00 1.44
N GLY A 149 -20.96 -14.95 1.82
CA GLY A 149 -21.38 -13.88 2.73
C GLY A 149 -22.54 -13.01 2.21
N GLY A 150 -23.64 -13.64 1.79
CA GLY A 150 -24.82 -13.04 1.20
C GLY A 150 -25.87 -12.71 2.26
N GLY A 151 -25.52 -11.87 3.23
CA GLY A 151 -26.56 -11.14 3.96
C GLY A 151 -27.24 -10.14 3.02
N ARG A 152 -28.52 -9.84 3.23
CA ARG A 152 -29.21 -8.80 2.44
C ARG A 152 -28.65 -7.42 2.81
N GLY A 153 -28.45 -6.57 1.81
CA GLY A 153 -28.13 -5.16 2.02
C GLY A 153 -29.29 -4.44 2.70
N GLY A 154 -28.99 -3.36 3.43
CA GLY A 154 -29.97 -2.58 4.18
C GLY A 154 -29.32 -1.41 4.92
N ILE A 155 -30.12 -0.70 5.70
CA ILE A 155 -29.63 0.25 6.72
C ILE A 155 -29.09 -0.55 7.91
N TYR A 156 -27.99 -0.08 8.49
CA TYR A 156 -27.44 -0.66 9.70
C TYR A 156 -28.33 -0.32 10.91
N ASP A 157 -28.69 -1.35 11.67
CA ASP A 157 -29.49 -1.24 12.89
C ASP A 157 -30.78 -0.41 12.71
N PRO A 158 -31.67 -0.80 11.77
CA PRO A 158 -32.83 0.02 11.40
C PRO A 158 -33.87 0.13 12.54
N GLY A 159 -33.80 -0.74 13.56
CA GLY A 159 -34.66 -0.70 14.73
C GLY A 159 -34.25 0.34 15.78
N GLU A 160 -33.02 0.87 15.70
CA GLU A 160 -32.52 1.91 16.60
C GLU A 160 -32.31 3.23 15.81
N PRO A 161 -33.15 4.25 16.05
CA PRO A 161 -32.97 5.56 15.41
C PRO A 161 -31.56 6.10 15.62
N ALA A 162 -30.93 6.56 14.55
CA ALA A 162 -29.60 7.14 14.65
C ALA A 162 -29.65 8.43 15.49
N PRO A 163 -28.80 8.58 16.52
CA PRO A 163 -28.78 9.79 17.33
C PRO A 163 -28.36 11.01 16.49
N ALA A 164 -28.80 12.20 16.88
CA ALA A 164 -28.29 13.43 16.27
C ALA A 164 -26.77 13.54 16.46
N PRO A 165 -26.03 14.14 15.51
CA PRO A 165 -24.62 14.44 15.69
C PRO A 165 -24.37 15.27 16.96
N ASP A 166 -23.22 15.08 17.62
CA ASP A 166 -22.91 15.73 18.90
C ASP A 166 -22.82 17.25 18.76
N ALA A 167 -23.81 17.96 19.31
CA ALA A 167 -23.91 19.42 19.25
C ALA A 167 -22.73 20.14 19.93
N ARG A 168 -22.10 19.52 20.94
CA ARG A 168 -20.93 20.11 21.63
C ARG A 168 -19.72 20.14 20.70
N VAL A 169 -19.54 19.08 19.91
CA VAL A 169 -18.45 19.01 18.91
C VAL A 169 -18.71 20.02 17.80
N HIS A 170 -19.95 20.11 17.31
CA HIS A 170 -20.32 21.10 16.29
C HIS A 170 -20.04 22.53 16.73
N LYS A 171 -20.42 22.88 17.97
CA LYS A 171 -20.12 24.19 18.56
C LYS A 171 -18.62 24.43 18.67
N ALA A 172 -17.85 23.45 19.16
CA ALA A 172 -16.40 23.57 19.29
C ALA A 172 -15.71 23.74 17.92
N GLU A 173 -16.21 23.07 16.88
CA GLU A 173 -15.75 23.25 15.51
C GLU A 173 -16.00 24.68 14.99
N ASP A 174 -17.18 25.25 15.28
CA ASP A 174 -17.53 26.62 14.87
C ASP A 174 -16.70 27.67 15.62
N ASP A 175 -16.46 27.46 16.92
CA ASP A 175 -15.61 28.33 17.73
C ASP A 175 -14.15 28.26 17.26
N LEU A 176 -13.67 27.08 16.86
CA LEU A 176 -12.31 26.92 16.33
C LEU A 176 -12.11 27.59 14.96
N VAL A 177 -13.13 27.63 14.10
CA VAL A 177 -13.04 28.34 12.80
C VAL A 177 -12.76 29.83 12.99
N LYS A 178 -13.34 30.46 14.02
CA LYS A 178 -13.09 31.88 14.34
C LYS A 178 -11.61 32.15 14.59
N GLU A 179 -10.91 31.18 15.19
CA GLU A 179 -9.49 31.28 15.50
C GLU A 179 -8.56 30.80 14.40
N THR A 180 -9.03 29.92 13.51
CA THR A 180 -8.18 29.28 12.48
C THR A 180 -8.31 29.91 11.09
N LYS A 181 -9.43 30.59 10.80
CA LYS A 181 -9.70 31.17 9.48
C LYS A 181 -8.61 32.17 9.07
N GLY A 182 -8.02 31.93 7.90
CA GLY A 182 -7.01 32.82 7.30
C GLY A 182 -5.63 32.79 7.97
N LYS A 183 -5.41 31.91 8.95
CA LYS A 183 -4.13 31.77 9.67
C LYS A 183 -3.35 30.53 9.20
N ILE A 184 -2.03 30.54 9.37
CA ILE A 184 -1.18 29.36 9.25
C ILE A 184 -0.93 28.81 10.66
N ILE A 185 -1.19 27.52 10.86
CA ILE A 185 -1.06 26.83 12.16
C ILE A 185 -0.26 25.55 11.92
N ASP A 186 0.82 25.37 12.68
CA ASP A 186 1.77 24.26 12.52
C ASP A 186 2.31 24.10 11.09
N GLY A 187 2.44 25.22 10.39
CA GLY A 187 2.89 25.29 9.00
C GLY A 187 1.82 24.91 7.95
N PHE A 188 0.56 24.71 8.36
CA PHE A 188 -0.56 24.38 7.48
C PHE A 188 -1.64 25.48 7.48
N PRO A 189 -2.41 25.65 6.39
CA PRO A 189 -3.52 26.58 6.37
C PRO A 189 -4.64 26.13 7.31
N GLY A 190 -5.01 27.01 8.24
CA GLY A 190 -6.15 26.82 9.11
C GLY A 190 -7.46 26.73 8.33
N ARG A 191 -8.45 26.06 8.94
CA ARG A 191 -9.74 25.83 8.30
C ARG A 191 -10.49 27.17 8.08
N PRO A 192 -10.92 27.50 6.85
CA PRO A 192 -11.62 28.75 6.58
C PRO A 192 -13.09 28.75 7.01
N GLY A 193 -13.65 27.56 7.20
CA GLY A 193 -15.06 27.28 7.48
C GLY A 193 -15.40 25.84 7.11
N TYR A 194 -16.69 25.53 7.15
CA TYR A 194 -17.25 24.23 6.74
C TYR A 194 -18.23 24.43 5.59
N GLY A 195 -18.38 23.41 4.75
CA GLY A 195 -19.28 23.50 3.61
C GLY A 195 -20.75 23.53 4.04
N THR A 196 -21.57 24.24 3.25
CA THR A 196 -22.99 24.46 3.48
C THR A 196 -23.85 23.93 2.34
N GLN A 197 -23.27 23.73 1.16
CA GLN A 197 -23.98 23.31 -0.05
C GLN A 197 -24.29 21.81 -0.05
N GLY A 198 -25.42 21.46 -0.69
CA GLY A 198 -25.89 20.07 -0.85
C GLY A 198 -27.01 19.67 0.13
N LYS A 199 -27.59 18.49 -0.09
CA LYS A 199 -28.65 17.94 0.77
C LYS A 199 -28.04 17.48 2.09
N GLN A 200 -28.47 18.05 3.21
CA GLN A 200 -28.04 17.66 4.55
C GLN A 200 -28.53 16.24 4.89
N ILE A 201 -27.62 15.42 5.41
CA ILE A 201 -27.88 14.03 5.82
C ILE A 201 -27.14 13.71 7.13
N VAL A 202 -27.57 12.65 7.81
CA VAL A 202 -26.87 12.11 8.97
C VAL A 202 -26.30 10.74 8.59
N LEU A 203 -25.04 10.53 8.90
CA LEU A 203 -24.33 9.27 8.65
C LEU A 203 -23.84 8.69 9.97
N ARG A 204 -23.79 7.36 10.08
CA ARG A 204 -22.93 6.73 11.09
C ARG A 204 -21.52 6.64 10.54
N ALA A 205 -20.52 6.82 11.40
CA ALA A 205 -19.12 6.61 11.08
C ALA A 205 -18.57 5.47 11.94
N ASN A 206 -17.63 4.69 11.43
CA ASN A 206 -16.99 3.59 12.18
C ASN A 206 -15.98 4.06 13.24
N TYR A 207 -16.37 5.08 13.99
CA TYR A 207 -15.64 5.67 15.11
C TYR A 207 -16.45 5.50 16.39
N PHE A 208 -15.74 5.28 17.48
CA PHE A 208 -16.28 5.06 18.81
C PHE A 208 -15.64 6.05 19.77
N VAL A 209 -16.43 6.73 20.59
CA VAL A 209 -15.91 7.74 21.53
C VAL A 209 -15.03 7.05 22.58
N ILE A 210 -13.82 7.56 22.80
CA ILE A 210 -13.00 7.23 23.95
C ILE A 210 -13.26 8.31 25.01
N ALA A 211 -13.91 7.93 26.10
CA ALA A 211 -14.15 8.82 27.24
C ALA A 211 -13.04 8.60 28.27
N THR A 212 -12.40 9.69 28.68
CA THR A 212 -11.36 9.67 29.71
C THR A 212 -11.98 9.77 31.11
N ALA A 213 -11.26 9.30 32.14
CA ALA A 213 -11.67 9.43 33.54
C ALA A 213 -11.99 10.89 33.92
N PHE A 214 -11.20 11.84 33.41
CA PHE A 214 -11.45 13.28 33.54
C PHE A 214 -12.83 13.69 33.04
N GLU A 215 -13.22 13.24 31.85
CA GLU A 215 -14.52 13.57 31.26
C GLU A 215 -15.70 12.89 31.95
N GLN A 216 -15.43 11.83 32.71
CA GLN A 216 -16.39 11.07 33.48
C GLN A 216 -16.45 11.48 34.96
N ASN A 217 -15.69 12.51 35.37
CA ASN A 217 -15.53 12.92 36.77
C ASN A 217 -15.06 11.76 37.68
N LEU A 218 -14.21 10.89 37.15
CA LEU A 218 -13.56 9.80 37.88
C LEU A 218 -12.12 10.18 38.23
N THR A 219 -11.52 9.43 39.16
CA THR A 219 -10.10 9.57 39.49
C THR A 219 -9.23 9.34 38.24
N GLU A 220 -8.41 10.34 37.91
CA GLU A 220 -7.51 10.26 36.77
C GLU A 220 -6.40 9.23 37.01
N GLN A 221 -6.03 8.55 35.93
CA GLN A 221 -4.97 7.55 35.94
C GLN A 221 -3.77 8.07 35.15
N PRO A 222 -2.63 8.39 35.80
CA PRO A 222 -1.40 8.67 35.08
C PRO A 222 -0.93 7.41 34.35
N LEU A 223 -0.36 7.62 33.16
CA LEU A 223 0.23 6.58 32.35
C LEU A 223 1.74 6.79 32.28
N TYR A 224 2.52 5.73 32.49
CA TYR A 224 3.97 5.79 32.49
C TYR A 224 4.50 5.03 31.29
N ARG A 225 5.44 5.65 30.55
CA ARG A 225 6.04 5.04 29.36
C ARG A 225 7.46 4.59 29.66
N TYR A 226 7.78 3.40 29.20
CA TYR A 226 9.11 2.83 29.23
C TYR A 226 9.53 2.32 27.85
N GLU A 227 10.83 2.34 27.59
CA GLU A 227 11.44 1.70 26.43
C GLU A 227 12.30 0.52 26.84
N LEU A 228 12.13 -0.63 26.18
CA LEU A 228 12.91 -1.83 26.42
C LEU A 228 14.18 -1.85 25.57
N SER A 229 15.32 -1.68 26.24
CA SER A 229 16.64 -1.99 25.69
C SER A 229 17.00 -3.45 25.98
N VAL A 230 17.63 -4.12 25.00
CA VAL A 230 18.08 -5.51 25.14
C VAL A 230 19.51 -5.62 24.62
N SER A 231 20.37 -6.33 25.36
CA SER A 231 21.76 -6.57 24.98
C SER A 231 21.87 -7.38 23.68
N GLY A 232 22.63 -6.85 22.71
CA GLY A 232 22.90 -7.49 21.42
C GLY A 232 21.76 -7.35 20.40
N GLU A 233 22.03 -7.73 19.15
CA GLU A 233 21.02 -7.72 18.10
C GLU A 233 20.05 -8.90 18.24
N VAL A 234 18.76 -8.59 18.41
CA VAL A 234 17.71 -9.59 18.64
C VAL A 234 16.66 -9.52 17.54
N SER A 235 16.41 -10.64 16.88
CA SER A 235 15.32 -10.76 15.89
C SER A 235 13.95 -10.47 16.50
N LYS A 236 13.00 -9.93 15.72
CA LYS A 236 11.63 -9.60 16.18
C LYS A 236 10.94 -10.74 16.96
N PRO A 237 10.96 -12.01 16.53
CA PRO A 237 10.35 -13.10 17.29
C PRO A 237 11.00 -13.33 18.66
N LYS A 238 12.33 -13.23 18.72
CA LYS A 238 13.08 -13.41 19.97
C LYS A 238 12.87 -12.23 20.92
N ARG A 239 12.77 -11.02 20.39
CA ARG A 239 12.44 -9.80 21.14
C ARG A 239 11.05 -9.88 21.78
N ARG A 240 10.07 -10.43 21.06
CA ARG A 240 8.75 -10.73 21.65
C ARG A 240 8.84 -11.70 22.82
N GLN A 241 9.61 -12.79 22.70
CA GLN A 241 9.80 -13.73 23.81
C GLN A 241 10.45 -13.08 25.02
N ILE A 242 11.44 -12.20 24.80
CA ILE A 242 12.06 -11.42 25.88
C ILE A 242 11.02 -10.53 26.57
N PHE A 243 10.16 -9.85 25.80
CA PHE A 243 9.04 -9.10 26.35
C PHE A 243 8.10 -9.99 27.18
N GLU A 244 7.72 -11.16 26.67
CA GLU A 244 6.86 -12.11 27.39
C GLU A 244 7.46 -12.50 28.76
N GLU A 245 8.79 -12.72 28.83
CA GLU A 245 9.48 -12.97 30.11
C GLU A 245 9.55 -11.71 31.00
N VAL A 246 9.80 -10.53 30.42
CA VAL A 246 9.79 -9.25 31.18
C VAL A 246 8.42 -9.00 31.80
N LEU A 247 7.33 -9.32 31.10
CA LEU A 247 5.96 -9.15 31.59
C LEU A 247 5.60 -10.09 32.74
N LEU A 248 6.36 -11.18 32.94
CA LEU A 248 6.23 -12.08 34.09
C LEU A 248 7.06 -11.63 35.31
N HIS A 249 7.89 -10.60 35.15
CA HIS A 249 8.78 -10.13 36.21
C HIS A 249 7.95 -9.55 37.40
N PRO A 250 8.35 -9.80 38.67
CA PRO A 250 7.62 -9.33 39.85
C PRO A 250 7.36 -7.82 39.91
N VAL A 251 8.20 -7.00 39.26
CA VAL A 251 8.02 -5.54 39.17
C VAL A 251 6.70 -5.13 38.49
N LEU A 252 6.13 -5.99 37.65
CA LEU A 252 4.85 -5.77 36.97
C LEU A 252 3.67 -6.48 37.64
N LYS A 253 3.91 -7.14 38.78
CA LYS A 253 2.84 -7.75 39.57
C LYS A 253 1.87 -6.66 40.06
N ASP A 254 0.58 -6.88 39.86
CA ASP A 254 -0.49 -5.94 40.26
C ASP A 254 -0.39 -4.53 39.61
N VAL A 255 0.29 -4.44 38.46
CA VAL A 255 0.40 -3.23 37.62
C VAL A 255 -0.32 -3.47 36.29
N GLY A 256 -1.22 -2.56 35.91
CA GLY A 256 -1.82 -2.58 34.58
C GLY A 256 -0.78 -2.21 33.53
N TRP A 257 -0.62 -3.02 32.50
CA TRP A 257 0.41 -2.79 31.46
C TRP A 257 -0.12 -2.98 30.03
N GLY A 258 0.50 -2.34 29.05
CA GLY A 258 0.30 -2.57 27.60
C GLY A 258 1.64 -2.50 26.86
N THR A 259 1.82 -3.28 25.79
CA THR A 259 3.07 -3.25 24.99
C THR A 259 2.80 -3.54 23.51
N ASP A 260 3.66 -2.98 22.66
CA ASP A 260 3.74 -3.33 21.23
C ASP A 260 4.56 -4.61 20.96
N TYR A 261 5.12 -5.22 22.00
CA TYR A 261 6.06 -6.37 21.95
C TYR A 261 7.31 -6.09 21.10
N ALA A 262 7.66 -4.83 20.90
CA ALA A 262 8.81 -4.39 20.12
C ALA A 262 9.77 -3.54 20.96
N THR A 263 9.33 -2.39 21.44
CA THR A 263 10.16 -1.50 22.27
C THR A 263 9.40 -0.82 23.38
N ILE A 264 8.08 -0.65 23.28
CA ILE A 264 7.34 0.23 24.20
C ILE A 264 6.58 -0.59 25.23
N LEU A 265 6.67 -0.17 26.49
CA LEU A 265 5.85 -0.62 27.61
C LEU A 265 5.12 0.59 28.21
N VAL A 266 3.82 0.44 28.42
CA VAL A 266 2.97 1.42 29.10
C VAL A 266 2.46 0.81 30.38
N THR A 267 2.51 1.53 31.50
CA THR A 267 2.02 1.05 32.79
C THR A 267 1.10 2.06 33.49
N THR A 268 0.25 1.56 34.39
CA THR A 268 -0.65 2.37 35.22
C THR A 268 0.04 2.90 36.49
N LYS A 269 1.20 2.36 36.85
CA LYS A 269 2.00 2.79 38.00
C LYS A 269 3.45 2.94 37.58
N GLU A 270 4.15 3.88 38.20
CA GLU A 270 5.60 3.98 38.05
C GLU A 270 6.26 2.72 38.62
N LEU A 271 7.21 2.17 37.87
CA LEU A 271 7.92 0.95 38.22
C LEU A 271 9.16 1.29 39.06
N ASP A 272 9.24 0.75 40.27
CA ASP A 272 10.44 0.81 41.10
C ASP A 272 11.43 -0.30 40.71
N ILE A 273 12.07 -0.11 39.56
CA ILE A 273 12.95 -1.11 38.94
C ILE A 273 14.14 -1.42 39.85
N LYS A 274 14.80 -0.39 40.41
CA LYS A 274 16.01 -0.57 41.22
C LYS A 274 15.75 -1.37 42.49
N LYS A 275 14.62 -1.14 43.17
CA LYS A 275 14.24 -1.89 44.38
C LYS A 275 14.03 -3.37 44.09
N HIS A 276 13.34 -3.70 43.00
CA HIS A 276 13.08 -5.09 42.63
C HIS A 276 14.32 -5.83 42.11
N MET A 277 15.36 -5.09 41.75
CA MET A 277 16.58 -5.60 41.11
C MET A 277 17.82 -5.47 41.99
N GLY A 278 17.66 -5.27 43.31
CA GLY A 278 18.77 -5.20 44.25
C GLY A 278 19.77 -4.07 43.95
N GLY A 279 19.30 -2.95 43.38
CA GLY A 279 20.13 -1.80 42.97
C GLY A 279 20.54 -1.81 41.50
N SER A 280 20.34 -2.91 40.76
CA SER A 280 20.58 -2.98 39.31
C SER A 280 19.45 -2.33 38.51
N SER A 281 19.74 -1.83 37.31
CA SER A 281 18.74 -1.40 36.31
C SER A 281 18.46 -2.44 35.23
N GLU A 282 19.15 -3.59 35.26
CA GLU A 282 19.13 -4.60 34.21
C GLU A 282 18.55 -5.94 34.69
N MET A 283 17.58 -6.46 33.94
CA MET A 283 16.96 -7.77 34.12
C MET A 283 17.68 -8.84 33.30
N LYS A 284 18.08 -9.93 33.98
CA LYS A 284 18.68 -11.09 33.33
C LYS A 284 17.59 -12.04 32.84
N ILE A 285 17.28 -11.98 31.55
CA ILE A 285 16.23 -12.80 30.91
C ILE A 285 16.87 -14.00 30.24
N THR A 286 16.50 -15.22 30.65
CA THR A 286 16.99 -16.46 30.01
C THR A 286 15.86 -17.16 29.29
N LEU A 287 15.91 -17.20 27.96
CA LEU A 287 14.87 -17.81 27.14
C LEU A 287 14.98 -19.34 27.17
N SER A 288 13.89 -20.01 27.54
CA SER A 288 13.78 -21.47 27.49
C SER A 288 13.68 -21.97 26.05
N ARG A 289 14.23 -23.17 25.76
CA ARG A 289 14.07 -23.80 24.43
C ARG A 289 12.63 -24.29 24.25
N PRO A 290 11.97 -24.03 23.10
CA PRO A 290 10.64 -24.57 22.83
C PRO A 290 10.66 -26.11 22.87
N GLY A 291 9.83 -26.71 23.73
CA GLY A 291 9.69 -28.17 23.84
C GLY A 291 10.65 -28.87 24.81
N GLY A 292 11.44 -28.14 25.60
CA GLY A 292 12.15 -28.72 26.74
C GLY A 292 11.26 -28.70 27.98
N GLN A 293 11.06 -29.85 28.64
CA GLN A 293 10.68 -29.84 30.06
C GLN A 293 11.67 -28.93 30.80
N GLN A 294 11.22 -28.16 31.80
CA GLN A 294 12.13 -27.49 32.73
C GLN A 294 13.04 -28.57 33.31
N GLN A 295 14.25 -28.68 32.78
CA GLN A 295 15.25 -29.58 33.36
C GLN A 295 15.44 -29.10 34.78
N GLN A 296 15.11 -29.96 35.76
CA GLN A 296 15.46 -29.75 37.16
C GLN A 296 16.89 -29.21 37.22
N GLN A 297 17.09 -28.18 38.04
CA GLN A 297 18.40 -27.56 38.23
C GLN A 297 19.38 -28.63 38.73
N GLN A 298 20.11 -29.27 37.81
CA GLN A 298 21.33 -29.98 38.14
C GLN A 298 22.35 -28.93 38.58
N GLU A 299 22.96 -29.14 39.75
CA GLU A 299 23.94 -28.22 40.34
C GLU A 299 25.16 -27.97 39.44
N ASN A 300 25.49 -28.91 38.54
CA ASN A 300 26.55 -28.75 37.54
C ASN A 300 26.09 -29.28 36.16
N PRO A 301 25.44 -28.44 35.32
CA PRO A 301 25.07 -28.84 33.98
C PRO A 301 26.31 -28.95 33.07
N PRO A 302 26.34 -29.88 32.10
CA PRO A 302 27.45 -30.01 31.16
C PRO A 302 27.77 -28.70 30.42
N ASP A 303 29.03 -28.50 30.00
CA ASP A 303 29.51 -27.25 29.38
C ASP A 303 28.65 -26.77 28.20
N PHE A 304 28.21 -27.70 27.33
CA PHE A 304 27.33 -27.36 26.20
C PHE A 304 25.95 -26.80 26.63
N VAL A 305 25.45 -27.19 27.81
CA VAL A 305 24.21 -26.65 28.41
C VAL A 305 24.48 -25.27 29.01
N GLN A 306 25.63 -25.07 29.65
CA GLN A 306 26.04 -23.76 30.15
C GLN A 306 26.24 -22.75 29.02
N GLU A 307 26.91 -23.13 27.93
CA GLU A 307 27.06 -22.31 26.73
C GLU A 307 25.71 -22.02 26.05
N ALA A 308 24.82 -23.01 26.00
CA ALA A 308 23.47 -22.81 25.48
C ALA A 308 22.65 -21.84 26.33
N ARG A 309 22.77 -21.91 27.66
CA ARG A 309 22.16 -20.95 28.60
C ARG A 309 22.73 -19.56 28.36
N ARG A 310 24.06 -19.40 28.34
CA ARG A 310 24.73 -18.11 28.06
C ARG A 310 24.26 -17.48 26.74
N ARG A 311 24.12 -18.26 25.65
CA ARG A 311 23.62 -17.77 24.34
C ARG A 311 22.13 -17.38 24.33
N ASN A 312 21.37 -17.84 25.31
CA ASN A 312 19.95 -17.55 25.46
C ASN A 312 19.63 -16.60 26.63
N THR A 313 20.67 -16.08 27.30
CA THR A 313 20.54 -15.06 28.33
C THR A 313 20.76 -13.68 27.71
N PHE A 314 19.87 -12.75 28.04
CA PHE A 314 19.87 -11.35 27.61
C PHE A 314 19.82 -10.45 28.84
N LEU A 315 20.50 -9.32 28.77
CA LEU A 315 20.31 -8.22 29.71
C LEU A 315 19.27 -7.28 29.10
N ALA A 316 18.23 -6.98 29.87
CA ALA A 316 17.09 -6.18 29.42
C ALA A 316 16.84 -5.05 30.42
N SER A 317 16.66 -3.83 29.92
CA SER A 317 16.51 -2.63 30.77
C SER A 317 15.27 -1.87 30.35
N LEU A 318 14.42 -1.52 31.32
CA LEU A 318 13.24 -0.68 31.11
C LEU A 318 13.62 0.78 31.41
N ASN A 319 13.78 1.58 30.36
CA ASN A 319 14.18 2.98 30.48
C ASN A 319 12.93 3.85 30.58
N TYR A 320 12.80 4.59 31.68
CA TYR A 320 11.67 5.50 31.88
C TYR A 320 11.72 6.68 30.91
N GLN A 321 10.61 6.94 30.22
CA GLN A 321 10.51 8.00 29.20
C GLN A 321 9.63 9.18 29.66
N GLY A 322 8.79 8.98 30.68
CA GLY A 322 7.93 10.04 31.23
C GLY A 322 6.55 9.54 31.65
N SER A 323 5.81 10.44 32.29
CA SER A 323 4.42 10.25 32.69
C SER A 323 3.50 11.15 31.90
N PHE A 324 2.31 10.64 31.57
CA PHE A 324 1.35 11.28 30.69
C PHE A 324 -0.03 11.26 31.34
N ASN A 325 -0.74 12.39 31.26
CA ASN A 325 -2.11 12.52 31.72
C ASN A 325 -3.05 12.83 30.54
N LEU A 326 -4.16 12.08 30.48
CA LEU A 326 -5.20 12.22 29.47
C LEU A 326 -5.96 13.55 29.53
N ARG A 327 -6.04 14.21 30.70
CA ARG A 327 -6.67 15.53 30.87
C ARG A 327 -6.04 16.56 29.95
N GLN A 328 -4.71 16.67 29.92
CA GLN A 328 -4.00 17.64 29.10
C GLN A 328 -4.33 17.49 27.61
N MET A 329 -4.46 16.24 27.14
CA MET A 329 -4.89 15.96 25.78
C MET A 329 -6.31 16.44 25.52
N ILE A 330 -7.25 16.17 26.42
CA ILE A 330 -8.65 16.62 26.27
C ILE A 330 -8.77 18.15 26.33
N GLU A 331 -8.05 18.80 27.25
CA GLU A 331 -7.98 20.27 27.33
C GLU A 331 -7.41 20.87 26.05
N TYR A 332 -6.32 20.29 25.52
CA TYR A 332 -5.77 20.66 24.22
C TYR A 332 -6.82 20.52 23.12
N LEU A 333 -7.53 19.38 23.01
CA LEU A 333 -8.52 19.15 21.96
C LEU A 333 -9.74 20.09 22.08
N ARG A 334 -10.11 20.49 23.30
CA ARG A 334 -11.23 21.42 23.58
C ARG A 334 -10.85 22.89 23.44
N SER A 335 -9.56 23.23 23.52
CA SER A 335 -9.11 24.62 23.42
C SER A 335 -9.48 25.23 22.06
N PRO A 336 -10.14 26.39 21.99
CA PRO A 336 -10.36 27.07 20.71
C PRO A 336 -9.10 27.77 20.20
N SER A 337 -8.05 27.92 21.03
CA SER A 337 -6.85 28.68 20.68
C SER A 337 -6.08 28.03 19.52
N ALA A 338 -5.78 28.84 18.50
CA ALA A 338 -4.96 28.45 17.35
C ALA A 338 -3.51 28.09 17.72
N GLY A 339 -3.01 28.61 18.84
CA GLY A 339 -1.66 28.31 19.35
C GLY A 339 -1.62 27.22 20.43
N ALA A 340 -2.74 26.57 20.73
CA ALA A 340 -2.75 25.45 21.67
C ALA A 340 -1.82 24.35 21.12
N MET A 341 -0.89 23.86 21.94
CA MET A 341 -0.01 22.75 21.61
C MET A 341 0.05 21.79 22.78
N TYR A 342 0.17 20.50 22.47
CA TYR A 342 0.49 19.47 23.46
C TYR A 342 1.61 18.59 22.92
N GLN A 343 2.82 18.78 23.44
CA GLN A 343 4.02 18.07 22.98
C GLN A 343 3.88 16.54 23.14
N GLY A 344 3.21 16.07 24.20
CA GLY A 344 2.97 14.65 24.45
C GLY A 344 1.85 14.00 23.62
N SER A 345 1.26 14.72 22.66
CA SER A 345 0.10 14.23 21.88
C SER A 345 0.42 12.94 21.11
N ALA A 346 1.54 12.91 20.39
CA ALA A 346 1.95 11.75 19.59
C ALA A 346 2.20 10.52 20.48
N ASP A 347 2.89 10.71 21.59
CA ASP A 347 3.18 9.66 22.56
C ASP A 347 1.91 9.09 23.17
N LEU A 348 0.99 9.97 23.59
CA LEU A 348 -0.26 9.57 24.19
C LEU A 348 -1.15 8.80 23.18
N ILE A 349 -1.19 9.23 21.92
CA ILE A 349 -1.88 8.50 20.84
C ILE A 349 -1.27 7.11 20.65
N GLN A 350 0.07 7.00 20.64
CA GLN A 350 0.76 5.72 20.51
C GLN A 350 0.46 4.80 21.70
N MET A 351 0.50 5.33 22.93
CA MET A 351 0.18 4.60 24.15
C MET A 351 -1.27 4.08 24.14
N LEU A 352 -2.23 4.90 23.73
CA LEU A 352 -3.64 4.49 23.63
C LEU A 352 -3.85 3.41 22.57
N ASN A 353 -3.15 3.48 21.42
CA ASN A 353 -3.18 2.41 20.42
C ASN A 353 -2.65 1.09 21.01
N ILE A 354 -1.55 1.13 21.76
CA ILE A 354 -0.98 -0.03 22.43
C ILE A 354 -1.96 -0.64 23.45
N ILE A 355 -2.60 0.22 24.26
CA ILE A 355 -3.58 -0.21 25.28
C ILE A 355 -4.77 -0.93 24.63
N VAL A 356 -5.37 -0.33 23.59
CA VAL A 356 -6.50 -0.94 22.87
C VAL A 356 -6.10 -2.22 22.15
N ALA A 357 -4.88 -2.31 21.62
CA ALA A 357 -4.37 -3.49 20.92
C ALA A 357 -3.91 -4.62 21.84
N LYS A 358 -3.81 -4.39 23.17
CA LYS A 358 -3.33 -5.39 24.12
C LYS A 358 -4.12 -6.71 24.05
N PRO A 359 -5.47 -6.75 24.11
CA PRO A 359 -6.21 -8.00 24.12
C PRO A 359 -5.94 -8.92 22.91
N PRO A 360 -6.02 -8.46 21.65
CA PRO A 360 -5.69 -9.33 20.52
C PRO A 360 -4.20 -9.67 20.44
N ASN A 361 -3.29 -8.77 20.85
CA ASN A 361 -1.85 -9.05 20.82
C ASN A 361 -1.42 -10.12 21.82
N SER A 362 -2.18 -10.33 22.89
CA SER A 362 -1.94 -11.35 23.90
C SER A 362 -2.67 -12.68 23.62
N SER A 363 -3.50 -12.74 22.57
CA SER A 363 -4.23 -13.97 22.23
C SER A 363 -3.38 -14.92 21.37
N PRO A 364 -3.30 -16.22 21.72
CA PRO A 364 -2.55 -17.21 20.91
C PRO A 364 -3.23 -17.55 19.58
N THR A 365 -4.52 -17.21 19.44
CA THR A 365 -5.36 -17.51 18.28
C THR A 365 -5.68 -16.26 17.45
N VAL A 366 -4.89 -15.19 17.61
CA VAL A 366 -5.02 -13.95 16.83
C VAL A 366 -3.66 -13.58 16.27
N ARG A 367 -3.62 -13.33 14.95
CA ARG A 367 -2.40 -12.92 14.27
C ARG A 367 -2.42 -11.41 14.06
N ASN A 368 -1.41 -10.72 14.60
CA ASN A 368 -1.15 -9.34 14.23
C ASN A 368 -0.35 -9.27 12.90
N ILE A 369 -0.82 -8.44 11.97
CA ILE A 369 -0.10 -8.04 10.76
C ILE A 369 0.02 -6.52 10.74
N GLY A 370 1.26 -6.02 10.70
CA GLY A 370 1.54 -4.58 10.85
C GLY A 370 1.45 -4.17 12.31
N GLN A 371 1.07 -2.92 12.57
CA GLN A 371 0.86 -2.43 13.93
C GLN A 371 -0.59 -2.67 14.42
N ASN A 372 -1.55 -2.58 13.50
CA ASN A 372 -2.95 -2.31 13.84
C ASN A 372 -3.99 -3.27 13.24
N LYS A 373 -3.59 -4.40 12.63
CA LYS A 373 -4.53 -5.36 12.02
C LYS A 373 -4.46 -6.71 12.72
N PHE A 374 -5.61 -7.19 13.19
CA PHE A 374 -5.73 -8.40 13.99
C PHE A 374 -6.63 -9.41 13.28
N TYR A 375 -6.11 -10.62 13.06
CA TYR A 375 -6.77 -11.69 12.32
C TYR A 375 -7.01 -12.88 13.25
N PRO A 376 -8.25 -13.09 13.73
CA PRO A 376 -8.64 -14.34 14.36
C PRO A 376 -8.34 -15.54 13.45
N PHE A 377 -7.73 -16.58 14.00
CA PHE A 377 -7.40 -17.79 13.26
C PHE A 377 -7.55 -19.04 14.14
N HIS A 378 -7.57 -20.22 13.52
CA HIS A 378 -7.46 -21.55 14.16
C HIS A 378 -8.26 -21.72 15.46
N GLY A 379 -9.57 -21.88 15.35
CA GLY A 379 -10.46 -22.17 16.49
C GLY A 379 -10.91 -20.94 17.29
N HIS A 380 -10.45 -19.73 16.95
CA HIS A 380 -10.99 -18.51 17.56
C HIS A 380 -12.48 -18.35 17.22
N PRO A 381 -13.36 -17.99 18.18
CA PRO A 381 -14.82 -17.89 17.96
C PRO A 381 -15.21 -16.82 16.94
N GLY A 382 -14.37 -15.80 16.77
CA GLY A 382 -14.53 -14.74 15.75
C GLY A 382 -13.86 -15.01 14.41
N MET A 383 -13.38 -16.23 14.14
CA MET A 383 -12.76 -16.58 12.86
C MET A 383 -13.81 -16.67 11.74
N GLU A 384 -13.64 -15.88 10.70
CA GLU A 384 -14.34 -16.06 9.42
C GLU A 384 -13.28 -16.32 8.34
N SER A 385 -13.50 -17.35 7.50
CA SER A 385 -12.57 -17.70 6.43
C SER A 385 -13.25 -18.13 5.13
N ALA A 386 -12.49 -18.10 4.03
CA ALA A 386 -12.90 -18.63 2.73
C ALA A 386 -11.70 -19.28 2.01
N ASN A 387 -11.93 -20.37 1.28
CA ASN A 387 -10.88 -21.04 0.51
C ASN A 387 -10.50 -20.22 -0.72
N LEU A 388 -9.21 -19.93 -0.90
CA LEU A 388 -8.69 -19.26 -2.10
C LEU A 388 -8.14 -20.25 -3.14
N GLY A 389 -8.04 -21.53 -2.79
CA GLY A 389 -7.36 -22.55 -3.58
C GLY A 389 -5.84 -22.50 -3.45
N ALA A 390 -5.17 -23.50 -4.01
CA ALA A 390 -3.71 -23.64 -4.00
C ALA A 390 -3.07 -23.59 -2.61
N GLY A 391 -3.70 -24.20 -1.60
CA GLY A 391 -3.20 -24.22 -0.23
C GLY A 391 -3.42 -22.92 0.56
N LEU A 392 -4.16 -21.95 0.01
CA LEU A 392 -4.41 -20.65 0.64
C LEU A 392 -5.88 -20.48 1.08
N GLU A 393 -6.07 -19.67 2.11
CA GLU A 393 -7.37 -19.23 2.62
C GLU A 393 -7.36 -17.72 2.88
N ALA A 394 -8.52 -17.08 2.76
CA ALA A 394 -8.74 -15.71 3.20
C ALA A 394 -9.25 -15.73 4.64
N LEU A 395 -8.70 -14.88 5.51
CA LEU A 395 -9.19 -14.65 6.86
C LEU A 395 -9.73 -13.23 7.00
N ARG A 396 -10.84 -13.09 7.72
CA ARG A 396 -11.34 -11.78 8.17
C ARG A 396 -10.49 -11.30 9.35
N GLY A 397 -10.15 -10.02 9.33
CA GLY A 397 -9.52 -9.34 10.45
C GLY A 397 -10.15 -7.98 10.70
N TYR A 398 -9.61 -7.28 11.71
CA TYR A 398 -10.05 -5.95 12.11
C TYR A 398 -8.87 -5.02 12.33
N TYR A 399 -9.03 -3.80 11.86
CA TYR A 399 -8.13 -2.68 12.08
C TYR A 399 -8.59 -1.83 13.26
N SER A 400 -7.65 -1.32 14.05
CA SER A 400 -7.93 -0.31 15.07
C SER A 400 -6.94 0.85 15.03
N SER A 401 -7.41 2.09 15.16
CA SER A 401 -6.55 3.24 15.44
C SER A 401 -7.23 4.31 16.28
N VAL A 402 -6.54 4.83 17.27
CA VAL A 402 -6.94 6.00 18.04
C VAL A 402 -6.67 7.27 17.23
N ARG A 403 -7.65 8.18 17.18
CA ARG A 403 -7.62 9.41 16.39
C ARG A 403 -8.08 10.61 17.24
N PRO A 404 -7.25 11.66 17.35
CA PRO A 404 -7.68 12.92 17.96
C PRO A 404 -8.58 13.70 17.00
N THR A 405 -9.66 14.27 17.53
CA THR A 405 -10.59 15.13 16.79
C THR A 405 -10.98 16.33 17.63
N VAL A 406 -11.70 17.30 17.06
CA VAL A 406 -12.16 18.48 17.82
C VAL A 406 -12.92 18.05 19.08
N GLY A 407 -12.39 18.43 20.24
CA GLY A 407 -13.01 18.22 21.56
C GLY A 407 -13.00 16.80 22.13
N ARG A 408 -12.53 15.77 21.39
CA ARG A 408 -12.61 14.37 21.85
C ARG A 408 -11.63 13.41 21.16
N MET A 409 -11.38 12.28 21.82
CA MET A 409 -10.63 11.14 21.27
C MET A 409 -11.59 10.09 20.70
N LEU A 410 -11.26 9.53 19.53
CA LEU A 410 -12.06 8.50 18.87
C LEU A 410 -11.22 7.25 18.57
N LEU A 411 -11.83 6.08 18.71
CA LEU A 411 -11.31 4.81 18.21
C LEU A 411 -11.94 4.52 16.84
N ASN A 412 -11.14 4.48 15.79
CA ASN A 412 -11.56 4.02 14.47
C ASN A 412 -11.41 2.50 14.37
N LEU A 413 -12.48 1.79 14.04
CA LEU A 413 -12.46 0.34 13.81
C LEU A 413 -12.95 -0.01 12.41
N ASN A 414 -12.25 -0.88 11.69
CA ASN A 414 -12.68 -1.30 10.35
C ASN A 414 -12.40 -2.78 10.08
N ALA A 415 -13.25 -3.45 9.31
CA ALA A 415 -12.96 -4.80 8.83
C ALA A 415 -11.84 -4.78 7.76
N THR A 416 -11.02 -5.82 7.73
CA THR A 416 -9.93 -6.06 6.76
C THR A 416 -9.92 -7.55 6.36
N SER A 417 -9.25 -7.89 5.27
CA SER A 417 -9.12 -9.27 4.80
C SER A 417 -7.67 -9.56 4.41
N GLY A 418 -7.19 -10.76 4.71
CA GLY A 418 -5.82 -11.16 4.40
C GLY A 418 -5.75 -12.60 3.92
N ALA A 419 -4.77 -12.91 3.07
CA ALA A 419 -4.50 -14.27 2.62
C ALA A 419 -3.53 -14.98 3.58
N PHE A 420 -3.79 -16.24 3.88
CA PHE A 420 -3.04 -17.08 4.82
C PHE A 420 -2.82 -18.47 4.23
N PHE A 421 -1.74 -19.13 4.64
CA PHE A 421 -1.53 -20.55 4.35
C PHE A 421 -2.45 -21.41 5.20
N LYS A 422 -3.07 -22.43 4.59
CA LYS A 422 -3.86 -23.42 5.32
C LYS A 422 -2.97 -24.23 6.27
N PRO A 423 -3.40 -24.47 7.53
CA PRO A 423 -2.68 -25.32 8.47
C PRO A 423 -2.91 -26.81 8.15
N MET A 424 -2.15 -27.35 7.21
CA MET A 424 -2.26 -28.74 6.75
C MET A 424 -0.88 -29.41 6.62
N ARG A 425 -0.82 -30.70 6.29
CA ARG A 425 0.47 -31.37 6.04
C ARG A 425 1.18 -30.68 4.87
N LEU A 426 2.49 -30.52 4.96
CA LEU A 426 3.25 -29.79 3.93
C LEU A 426 3.12 -30.42 2.55
N PHE A 427 3.03 -31.75 2.46
CA PHE A 427 2.77 -32.45 1.20
C PHE A 427 1.40 -32.13 0.61
N ASP A 428 0.37 -32.04 1.42
CA ASP A 428 -0.98 -31.70 0.96
C ASP A 428 -1.03 -30.25 0.47
N LEU A 429 -0.33 -29.34 1.17
CA LEU A 429 -0.17 -27.95 0.74
C LEU A 429 0.52 -27.85 -0.64
N ILE A 430 1.62 -28.59 -0.83
CA ILE A 430 2.36 -28.64 -2.09
C ILE A 430 1.48 -29.25 -3.20
N ALA A 431 0.72 -30.29 -2.88
CA ALA A 431 -0.21 -30.92 -3.82
C ALA A 431 -1.33 -29.96 -4.24
N GLU A 432 -1.95 -29.24 -3.30
CA GLU A 432 -2.96 -28.22 -3.60
C GLU A 432 -2.39 -27.08 -4.47
N PHE A 433 -1.15 -26.63 -4.21
CA PHE A 433 -0.49 -25.59 -5.02
C PHE A 433 -0.25 -26.02 -6.48
N GLY A 434 -0.08 -27.33 -6.71
CA GLY A 434 -0.02 -27.95 -8.02
C GLY A 434 1.12 -28.96 -8.12
N GLY A 435 0.80 -30.25 -7.95
CA GLY A 435 1.74 -31.38 -7.94
C GLY A 435 2.58 -31.63 -9.21
N GLY A 436 2.49 -30.78 -10.23
CA GLY A 436 3.30 -30.84 -11.46
C GLY A 436 4.08 -29.56 -11.77
N LYS A 437 4.10 -28.58 -10.85
CA LYS A 437 4.89 -27.35 -11.03
C LYS A 437 6.39 -27.64 -10.88
N PRO A 438 7.27 -26.89 -11.59
CA PRO A 438 8.72 -26.97 -11.37
C PRO A 438 9.08 -26.73 -9.90
N LEU A 439 10.08 -27.45 -9.41
CA LEU A 439 10.49 -27.40 -8.00
C LEU A 439 10.92 -26.00 -7.54
N ASP A 440 11.45 -25.15 -8.42
CA ASP A 440 11.75 -23.74 -8.09
C ASP A 440 10.49 -22.92 -7.75
N GLN A 441 9.35 -23.18 -8.42
CA GLN A 441 8.10 -22.51 -8.09
C GLN A 441 7.55 -22.99 -6.74
N ILE A 442 7.68 -24.30 -6.46
CA ILE A 442 7.27 -24.89 -5.19
C ILE A 442 8.16 -24.35 -4.06
N GLU A 443 9.48 -24.33 -4.25
CA GLU A 443 10.44 -23.77 -3.30
C GLU A 443 10.09 -22.34 -2.98
N ALA A 444 9.86 -21.51 -4.01
CA ALA A 444 9.41 -20.15 -3.81
C ALA A 444 8.17 -20.18 -2.92
N PHE A 445 7.10 -20.88 -3.29
CA PHE A 445 5.82 -20.91 -2.54
C PHE A 445 5.98 -21.24 -1.04
N ILE A 446 6.81 -22.22 -0.69
CA ILE A 446 7.00 -22.67 0.71
C ILE A 446 8.12 -21.94 1.46
N ARG A 447 8.88 -21.06 0.80
CA ARG A 447 10.03 -20.36 1.39
C ARG A 447 9.60 -19.49 2.58
N MET A 448 10.38 -19.56 3.66
CA MET A 448 10.16 -18.94 4.97
C MET A 448 8.89 -19.38 5.70
N LEU A 449 8.17 -20.37 5.17
CA LEU A 449 7.04 -20.96 5.87
C LEU A 449 7.53 -21.70 7.11
N LYS A 450 6.88 -21.47 8.24
CA LYS A 450 7.14 -22.21 9.47
C LYS A 450 6.34 -23.50 9.47
N VAL A 451 7.02 -24.58 9.79
CA VAL A 451 6.42 -25.90 9.90
C VAL A 451 6.75 -26.51 11.25
N GLU A 452 5.82 -27.32 11.73
CA GLU A 452 6.01 -28.21 12.86
C GLU A 452 6.38 -29.60 12.32
N ALA A 453 7.56 -30.08 12.69
CA ALA A 453 8.05 -31.41 12.36
C ALA A 453 7.77 -32.35 13.52
N LYS A 454 6.95 -33.39 13.29
CA LYS A 454 6.60 -34.41 14.29
C LYS A 454 7.39 -35.68 14.01
N TYR A 455 8.14 -36.14 15.01
CA TYR A 455 8.95 -37.34 14.95
C TYR A 455 8.20 -38.45 15.68
N VAL A 456 7.70 -39.43 14.92
CA VAL A 456 6.93 -40.57 15.40
C VAL A 456 7.67 -41.83 14.98
N LYS A 457 8.01 -42.71 15.92
CA LYS A 457 8.69 -43.97 15.63
C LYS A 457 7.76 -44.92 14.86
N ASP A 458 8.35 -45.81 14.08
CA ASP A 458 7.62 -46.87 13.38
C ASP A 458 6.75 -47.67 14.36
N GLY A 459 5.47 -47.87 14.01
CA GLY A 459 4.48 -48.56 14.85
C GLY A 459 3.90 -47.73 16.01
N GLN A 460 4.33 -46.47 16.22
CA GLN A 460 3.79 -45.58 17.25
C GLN A 460 2.84 -44.53 16.67
N THR A 461 1.98 -43.95 17.52
CA THR A 461 1.03 -42.89 17.13
C THR A 461 1.32 -41.54 17.77
N LYS A 462 2.06 -41.51 18.89
CA LYS A 462 2.42 -40.27 19.60
C LYS A 462 3.82 -39.81 19.19
N PRO A 463 4.02 -38.50 18.93
CA PRO A 463 5.36 -37.99 18.63
C PRO A 463 6.21 -37.96 19.90
N PHE A 464 7.45 -38.47 19.80
CA PHE A 464 8.43 -38.36 20.89
C PHE A 464 9.22 -37.05 20.82
N MET A 465 9.18 -36.36 19.69
CA MET A 465 9.85 -35.08 19.49
C MET A 465 9.08 -34.22 18.49
N VAL A 466 8.94 -32.93 18.82
CA VAL A 466 8.27 -31.94 17.98
C VAL A 466 9.20 -30.74 17.82
N LYS A 467 9.44 -30.29 16.58
CA LYS A 467 10.35 -29.17 16.29
C LYS A 467 9.69 -28.18 15.35
N THR A 468 9.71 -26.90 15.73
CA THR A 468 9.32 -25.81 14.83
C THR A 468 10.52 -25.34 14.02
N LYS A 469 10.38 -25.31 12.69
CA LYS A 469 11.44 -24.95 11.74
C LYS A 469 10.91 -23.98 10.68
N SER A 470 11.78 -23.11 10.18
CA SER A 470 11.48 -22.26 9.02
C SER A 470 12.12 -22.88 7.77
N ILE A 471 11.35 -23.00 6.69
CA ILE A 471 11.86 -23.56 5.43
C ILE A 471 12.71 -22.51 4.71
N VAL A 472 13.99 -22.78 4.49
CA VAL A 472 14.87 -21.90 3.69
C VAL A 472 14.73 -22.18 2.20
N GLY A 473 14.50 -23.45 1.86
CA GLY A 473 14.25 -23.95 0.52
C GLY A 473 14.39 -25.47 0.48
N PHE A 474 14.61 -26.05 -0.69
CA PHE A 474 15.07 -27.43 -0.83
C PHE A 474 16.59 -27.53 -0.70
N ALA A 475 17.10 -28.76 -0.60
CA ALA A 475 18.53 -29.04 -0.65
C ALA A 475 19.21 -28.35 -1.85
N ARG A 476 20.33 -27.68 -1.55
CA ARG A 476 21.25 -27.05 -2.51
C ARG A 476 22.62 -26.96 -1.85
N SER A 477 23.67 -26.95 -2.64
CA SER A 477 25.03 -26.68 -2.14
C SER A 477 25.09 -25.29 -1.50
N ILE A 478 25.64 -25.21 -0.29
CA ILE A 478 25.86 -23.95 0.44
C ILE A 478 27.19 -24.04 1.19
N GLY A 479 28.03 -23.01 1.04
CA GLY A 479 29.35 -22.97 1.65
C GLY A 479 30.20 -24.18 1.23
N LYS A 480 30.73 -24.92 2.22
CA LYS A 480 31.53 -26.14 2.00
C LYS A 480 30.68 -27.40 1.81
N VAL A 481 29.38 -27.35 2.08
CA VAL A 481 28.49 -28.52 1.98
C VAL A 481 28.01 -28.65 0.54
N LYS A 482 28.45 -29.71 -0.13
CA LYS A 482 28.08 -30.04 -1.52
C LYS A 482 26.95 -31.06 -1.52
N VAL A 483 25.76 -30.66 -1.95
CA VAL A 483 24.59 -31.55 -2.09
C VAL A 483 23.90 -31.30 -3.42
N LYS A 484 23.29 -32.34 -3.98
CA LYS A 484 22.51 -32.23 -5.22
C LYS A 484 21.38 -31.22 -5.02
N ARG A 485 21.20 -30.31 -5.99
CA ARG A 485 20.06 -29.40 -6.02
C ARG A 485 18.77 -30.23 -6.13
N PHE A 486 17.84 -29.99 -5.21
CA PHE A 486 16.63 -30.80 -5.04
C PHE A 486 16.88 -32.28 -4.70
N GLY A 487 18.04 -32.60 -4.11
CA GLY A 487 18.35 -33.96 -3.70
C GLY A 487 17.31 -34.53 -2.74
N ASN A 488 17.02 -35.82 -2.89
CA ASN A 488 16.10 -36.54 -2.02
C ASN A 488 16.78 -37.09 -0.75
N ALA A 489 16.04 -37.81 0.09
CA ALA A 489 16.55 -38.26 1.39
C ALA A 489 17.67 -39.31 1.27
N ARG A 490 17.76 -40.03 0.15
CA ARG A 490 18.83 -41.01 -0.12
C ARG A 490 20.09 -40.36 -0.68
N GLU A 491 19.91 -39.30 -1.47
CA GLU A 491 21.00 -38.59 -2.16
C GLU A 491 21.69 -37.54 -1.27
N VAL A 492 20.93 -36.86 -0.40
CA VAL A 492 21.47 -35.81 0.47
C VAL A 492 22.14 -36.45 1.67
N LYS A 493 23.43 -36.18 1.82
CA LYS A 493 24.26 -36.65 2.93
C LYS A 493 24.83 -35.49 3.72
N PHE A 494 25.17 -35.76 4.97
CA PHE A 494 25.83 -34.81 5.85
C PHE A 494 26.78 -35.54 6.81
N SER A 495 27.73 -34.79 7.37
CA SER A 495 28.65 -35.29 8.38
C SER A 495 27.94 -35.39 9.72
N PHE A 496 27.88 -36.59 10.30
CA PHE A 496 27.26 -36.88 11.57
C PHE A 496 28.26 -37.53 12.52
N GLU A 497 28.31 -37.02 13.75
CA GLU A 497 29.11 -37.56 14.83
C GLU A 497 28.17 -38.00 15.96
N ASP A 498 28.24 -39.27 16.35
CA ASP A 498 27.37 -39.81 17.40
C ASP A 498 27.93 -39.45 18.77
N ARG A 499 27.49 -38.30 19.29
CA ARG A 499 27.92 -37.79 20.59
C ARG A 499 27.49 -38.64 21.77
N SER A 500 26.62 -39.64 21.58
CA SER A 500 26.30 -40.61 22.63
C SER A 500 27.42 -41.64 22.85
N LYS A 501 28.39 -41.71 21.92
CA LYS A 501 29.55 -42.61 21.98
C LYS A 501 30.84 -41.78 22.06
N PRO A 502 31.53 -41.74 23.22
CA PRO A 502 32.80 -41.02 23.35
C PRO A 502 33.82 -41.49 22.32
N GLY A 503 34.41 -40.56 21.56
CA GLY A 503 35.41 -40.87 20.52
C GLY A 503 34.86 -41.26 19.14
N SER A 504 33.55 -41.12 18.90
CA SER A 504 32.96 -41.31 17.56
C SER A 504 33.65 -40.42 16.52
N SER A 505 34.14 -41.01 15.43
CA SER A 505 34.55 -40.23 14.26
C SER A 505 33.33 -39.69 13.52
N ALA A 506 33.52 -38.57 12.81
CA ALA A 506 32.47 -38.02 11.96
C ALA A 506 32.30 -38.91 10.71
N GLN A 507 31.09 -39.42 10.50
CA GLN A 507 30.74 -40.27 9.36
C GLN A 507 29.77 -39.56 8.41
N GLU A 508 29.89 -39.85 7.11
CA GLU A 508 28.94 -39.35 6.13
C GLU A 508 27.70 -40.26 6.12
N ILE A 509 26.52 -39.69 6.40
CA ILE A 509 25.24 -40.43 6.46
C ILE A 509 24.17 -39.74 5.60
N SER A 510 23.31 -40.51 4.96
CA SER A 510 22.15 -39.98 4.22
C SER A 510 21.06 -39.51 5.19
N VAL A 511 20.21 -38.57 4.75
CA VAL A 511 19.03 -38.16 5.54
C VAL A 511 18.13 -39.36 5.83
N PHE A 512 17.93 -40.26 4.87
CA PHE A 512 17.14 -41.47 5.03
C PHE A 512 17.71 -42.40 6.12
N ASP A 513 19.00 -42.74 6.03
CA ASP A 513 19.67 -43.60 7.01
C ASP A 513 19.68 -42.96 8.40
N TYR A 514 19.89 -41.65 8.47
CA TYR A 514 19.88 -40.93 9.74
C TYR A 514 18.53 -41.04 10.45
N PHE A 515 17.42 -40.77 9.75
CA PHE A 515 16.08 -40.88 10.34
C PHE A 515 15.71 -42.33 10.69
N LYS A 516 16.08 -43.30 9.85
CA LYS A 516 15.83 -44.72 10.12
C LYS A 516 16.61 -45.24 11.33
N ARG A 517 17.93 -44.99 11.38
CA ARG A 517 18.83 -45.55 12.41
C ARG A 517 18.76 -44.80 13.75
N HIS A 518 18.70 -43.46 13.72
CA HIS A 518 18.75 -42.66 14.95
C HIS A 518 17.39 -42.27 15.52
N HIS A 519 16.40 -42.09 14.66
CA HIS A 519 15.05 -41.71 15.10
C HIS A 519 14.06 -42.87 15.08
N GLY A 520 14.41 -44.01 14.47
CA GLY A 520 13.50 -45.15 14.30
C GLY A 520 12.31 -44.82 13.38
N ILE A 521 12.55 -44.00 12.36
CA ILE A 521 11.53 -43.50 11.43
C ILE A 521 11.85 -43.97 10.01
N THR A 522 11.00 -44.82 9.45
CA THR A 522 11.08 -45.23 8.05
C THR A 522 10.26 -44.27 7.19
N LEU A 523 10.98 -43.42 6.45
CA LEU A 523 10.41 -42.47 5.48
C LEU A 523 9.63 -43.20 4.38
N GLN A 524 8.37 -42.78 4.15
CA GLN A 524 7.47 -43.36 3.15
C GLN A 524 7.67 -42.75 1.76
N SER A 525 8.22 -41.53 1.70
CA SER A 525 8.53 -40.84 0.44
C SER A 525 10.00 -40.40 0.34
N PRO A 526 10.96 -41.35 0.42
CA PRO A 526 12.39 -41.04 0.49
C PRO A 526 12.97 -40.49 -0.82
N ASP A 527 12.24 -40.63 -1.92
CA ASP A 527 12.54 -40.18 -3.28
C ASP A 527 12.17 -38.70 -3.52
N ARG A 528 11.42 -38.07 -2.59
CA ARG A 528 11.07 -36.65 -2.68
C ARG A 528 12.19 -35.72 -2.19
N PRO A 529 12.31 -34.50 -2.74
CA PRO A 529 13.30 -33.53 -2.30
C PRO A 529 13.21 -33.21 -0.80
N VAL A 530 14.36 -33.15 -0.12
CA VAL A 530 14.42 -32.76 1.29
C VAL A 530 14.49 -31.24 1.44
N LEU A 531 13.92 -30.73 2.53
CA LEU A 531 13.97 -29.31 2.87
C LEU A 531 15.31 -28.97 3.47
N ASN A 532 15.79 -27.75 3.22
CA ASN A 532 16.79 -27.09 4.03
C ASN A 532 16.07 -26.15 5.02
N VAL A 533 16.33 -26.33 6.31
CA VAL A 533 15.77 -25.55 7.42
C VAL A 533 16.86 -24.93 8.32
N GLY A 534 18.13 -25.01 7.88
CA GLY A 534 19.30 -24.48 8.59
C GLY A 534 19.74 -23.10 8.10
N THR A 535 20.93 -22.69 8.51
CA THR A 535 21.56 -21.44 8.04
C THR A 535 22.59 -21.74 6.95
N PRO A 536 23.11 -20.73 6.22
CA PRO A 536 24.19 -20.96 5.27
C PRO A 536 25.47 -21.56 5.89
N GLY A 537 25.76 -21.25 7.16
CA GLY A 537 26.91 -21.79 7.90
C GLY A 537 26.65 -23.12 8.61
N ASP A 538 25.38 -23.48 8.83
CA ASP A 538 24.93 -24.71 9.47
C ASP A 538 23.66 -25.22 8.77
N PRO A 539 23.79 -25.86 7.59
CA PRO A 539 22.64 -26.38 6.87
C PRO A 539 22.05 -27.59 7.60
N GLN A 540 20.72 -27.64 7.70
CA GLN A 540 19.99 -28.71 8.36
C GLN A 540 18.92 -29.23 7.42
N TYR A 541 18.87 -30.54 7.22
CA TYR A 541 17.96 -31.17 6.26
C TYR A 541 16.80 -31.87 6.96
N LEU A 542 15.59 -31.71 6.40
CA LEU A 542 14.35 -32.22 6.99
C LEU A 542 13.44 -32.82 5.91
N PRO A 543 13.00 -34.07 6.05
CA PRO A 543 11.99 -34.65 5.16
C PRO A 543 10.65 -33.91 5.28
N ALA A 544 10.10 -33.48 4.14
CA ALA A 544 8.85 -32.73 4.08
C ALA A 544 7.63 -33.55 4.55
N GLU A 545 7.68 -34.89 4.49
CA GLU A 545 6.59 -35.78 4.91
C GLU A 545 6.27 -35.71 6.42
N LEU A 546 7.25 -35.27 7.21
CA LEU A 546 7.16 -35.12 8.67
C LEU A 546 6.62 -33.75 9.09
N CYS A 547 6.37 -32.85 8.13
CA CYS A 547 6.09 -31.44 8.37
C CYS A 547 4.60 -31.10 8.24
N THR A 548 4.09 -30.31 9.18
CA THR A 548 2.76 -29.68 9.14
C THR A 548 2.90 -28.17 9.18
N VAL A 549 2.14 -27.44 8.36
CA VAL A 549 2.15 -25.97 8.32
C VAL A 549 1.52 -25.41 9.59
N LEU A 550 2.21 -24.48 10.26
CA LEU A 550 1.65 -23.80 11.41
C LEU A 550 0.52 -22.82 11.01
N PRO A 551 -0.55 -22.68 11.80
CA PRO A 551 -1.65 -21.76 11.50
C PRO A 551 -1.25 -20.28 11.60
N GLY A 552 -2.09 -19.39 11.05
CA GLY A 552 -1.93 -17.93 11.20
C GLY A 552 -0.76 -17.33 10.41
N GLN A 553 -0.22 -18.04 9.42
CA GLN A 553 0.88 -17.57 8.59
C GLN A 553 0.38 -16.84 7.35
N ALA A 554 0.61 -15.53 7.29
CA ALA A 554 0.16 -14.68 6.19
C ALA A 554 0.91 -14.98 4.88
N TYR A 555 0.17 -15.07 3.77
CA TYR A 555 0.71 -15.13 2.42
C TYR A 555 1.01 -13.71 1.94
N ARG A 556 2.29 -13.41 1.72
CA ARG A 556 2.79 -12.05 1.38
C ARG A 556 3.27 -11.94 -0.06
N ARG A 557 2.63 -12.63 -0.99
CA ARG A 557 2.91 -12.46 -2.43
C ARG A 557 1.62 -12.20 -3.17
N LEU A 558 1.78 -11.76 -4.42
CA LEU A 558 0.69 -11.52 -5.34
C LEU A 558 -0.15 -12.80 -5.52
N LEU A 559 -1.47 -12.65 -5.34
CA LEU A 559 -2.44 -13.70 -5.60
C LEU A 559 -2.62 -13.93 -7.11
N SER A 560 -2.99 -15.15 -7.49
CA SER A 560 -3.43 -15.44 -8.86
C SER A 560 -4.74 -14.70 -9.18
N GLY A 561 -5.08 -14.55 -10.47
CA GLY A 561 -6.32 -13.85 -10.85
C GLY A 561 -7.59 -14.49 -10.26
N ASP A 562 -7.63 -15.82 -10.17
CA ASP A 562 -8.74 -16.56 -9.55
C ASP A 562 -8.75 -16.34 -8.03
N GLN A 563 -7.59 -16.43 -7.38
CA GLN A 563 -7.45 -16.15 -5.95
C GLN A 563 -7.85 -14.71 -5.60
N THR A 564 -7.48 -13.73 -6.42
CA THR A 564 -7.91 -12.33 -6.24
C THR A 564 -9.43 -12.21 -6.36
N THR A 565 -10.05 -12.94 -7.30
CA THR A 565 -11.50 -12.92 -7.48
C THR A 565 -12.23 -13.48 -6.25
N GLU A 566 -11.75 -14.60 -5.72
CA GLU A 566 -12.29 -15.19 -4.48
C GLU A 566 -12.05 -14.29 -3.27
N MET A 567 -10.86 -13.67 -3.14
CA MET A 567 -10.56 -12.69 -2.10
C MET A 567 -11.50 -11.49 -2.15
N LEU A 568 -11.77 -10.95 -3.35
CA LEU A 568 -12.71 -9.84 -3.54
C LEU A 568 -14.14 -10.25 -3.16
N GLY A 569 -14.56 -11.45 -3.55
CA GLY A 569 -15.85 -12.02 -3.17
C GLY A 569 -16.01 -12.15 -1.66
N PHE A 570 -14.95 -12.59 -0.97
CA PHE A 570 -14.92 -12.69 0.49
C PHE A 570 -14.87 -11.30 1.16
N ALA A 571 -14.03 -10.38 0.68
CA ALA A 571 -13.81 -9.08 1.30
C ALA A 571 -15.05 -8.17 1.20
N ALA A 572 -15.78 -8.25 0.08
CA ALA A 572 -16.94 -7.40 -0.20
C ALA A 572 -18.13 -7.70 0.72
N ARG A 573 -18.54 -6.70 1.51
CA ARG A 573 -19.75 -6.75 2.35
C ARG A 573 -20.57 -5.49 2.17
N PHE A 574 -21.89 -5.62 2.12
CA PHE A 574 -22.76 -4.45 2.16
C PHE A 574 -22.49 -3.61 3.43
N PRO A 575 -22.71 -2.29 3.37
CA PRO A 575 -22.43 -1.38 4.49
C PRO A 575 -23.02 -1.83 5.83
N ASN A 576 -24.28 -2.28 5.85
CA ASN A 576 -24.90 -2.83 7.06
C ASN A 576 -24.17 -4.06 7.62
N LEU A 577 -23.79 -5.00 6.77
CA LEU A 577 -23.07 -6.20 7.20
C LEU A 577 -21.66 -5.86 7.70
N ASN A 578 -21.01 -4.88 7.09
CA ASN A 578 -19.72 -4.38 7.55
C ASN A 578 -19.85 -3.74 8.93
N ALA A 579 -20.83 -2.84 9.12
CA ALA A 579 -21.12 -2.21 10.40
C ALA A 579 -21.50 -3.24 11.47
N MET A 580 -22.32 -4.25 11.15
CA MET A 580 -22.64 -5.37 12.03
C MET A 580 -21.41 -6.17 12.47
N SER A 581 -20.43 -6.38 11.59
CA SER A 581 -19.19 -7.07 11.96
C SER A 581 -18.28 -6.26 12.88
N ILE A 582 -18.42 -4.92 12.85
CA ILE A 582 -17.62 -3.99 13.65
C ILE A 582 -18.31 -3.74 14.99
N ALA A 583 -19.51 -3.17 14.97
CA ALA A 583 -20.26 -2.74 16.14
C ALA A 583 -21.29 -3.78 16.64
N GLY A 584 -21.94 -4.51 15.73
CA GLY A 584 -23.05 -5.42 16.06
C GLY A 584 -24.30 -4.66 16.52
N THR A 585 -25.10 -5.28 17.39
CA THR A 585 -26.21 -4.63 18.10
C THR A 585 -25.91 -4.56 19.60
N PRO A 586 -26.68 -3.80 20.41
CA PRO A 586 -26.50 -3.78 21.86
C PRO A 586 -26.56 -5.17 22.52
N GLN A 587 -27.37 -6.10 21.99
CA GLN A 587 -27.51 -7.46 22.51
C GLN A 587 -26.43 -8.41 21.99
N ASN A 588 -25.95 -8.18 20.76
CA ASN A 588 -24.94 -9.02 20.12
C ASN A 588 -23.83 -8.16 19.50
N PRO A 589 -22.81 -7.77 20.30
CA PRO A 589 -21.72 -6.93 19.82
C PRO A 589 -20.92 -7.56 18.68
N GLY A 590 -20.45 -6.71 17.79
CA GLY A 590 -19.68 -7.12 16.61
C GLY A 590 -18.35 -7.75 16.98
N THR A 591 -17.83 -8.58 16.08
CA THR A 591 -16.55 -9.28 16.26
C THR A 591 -15.39 -8.33 16.56
N ALA A 592 -15.36 -7.12 15.98
CA ALA A 592 -14.30 -6.14 16.26
C ALA A 592 -14.30 -5.69 17.73
N LEU A 593 -15.46 -5.31 18.28
CA LEU A 593 -15.57 -4.91 19.68
C LEU A 593 -15.22 -6.06 20.63
N ARG A 594 -15.66 -7.28 20.32
CA ARG A 594 -15.35 -8.48 21.12
C ARG A 594 -13.86 -8.82 21.09
N LEU A 595 -13.23 -8.75 19.93
CA LEU A 595 -11.81 -9.02 19.73
C LEU A 595 -10.93 -8.07 20.56
N LEU A 596 -11.34 -6.81 20.68
CA LEU A 596 -10.67 -5.78 21.49
C LEU A 596 -11.12 -5.76 22.95
N ARG A 597 -11.97 -6.69 23.39
CA ARG A 597 -12.56 -6.74 24.75
C ARG A 597 -13.22 -5.40 25.14
N LEU A 598 -13.95 -4.79 24.19
CA LEU A 598 -14.69 -3.53 24.39
C LEU A 598 -16.18 -3.77 24.66
N ALA A 599 -16.72 -4.89 24.18
CA ALA A 599 -18.09 -5.32 24.44
C ALA A 599 -18.17 -6.84 24.31
N ASP A 600 -19.02 -7.46 25.12
CA ASP A 600 -19.38 -8.88 25.05
C ASP A 600 -20.92 -9.01 25.10
N PRO A 601 -21.49 -10.17 24.70
CA PRO A 601 -22.92 -10.38 24.76
C PRO A 601 -23.51 -10.08 26.15
N ALA A 602 -24.76 -9.61 26.17
CA ALA A 602 -25.45 -9.23 27.40
C ALA A 602 -25.37 -10.33 28.48
N GLY A 603 -25.12 -9.94 29.73
CA GLY A 603 -24.95 -10.86 30.86
C GLY A 603 -23.50 -11.32 31.13
N SER A 604 -22.53 -10.96 30.27
CA SER A 604 -21.11 -11.38 30.41
C SER A 604 -20.26 -10.47 31.33
N GLY A 605 -20.87 -9.48 32.00
CA GLY A 605 -20.14 -8.40 32.68
C GLY A 605 -19.52 -7.40 31.70
N ASP A 606 -18.81 -6.39 32.24
CA ASP A 606 -18.13 -5.39 31.42
C ASP A 606 -16.69 -5.82 31.09
N PRO A 607 -16.38 -6.22 29.84
CA PRO A 607 -15.04 -6.68 29.47
C PRO A 607 -14.00 -5.56 29.52
N GLN A 608 -14.42 -4.29 29.54
CA GLN A 608 -13.50 -3.16 29.60
C GLN A 608 -12.75 -3.07 30.93
N THR A 609 -13.27 -3.69 31.99
CA THR A 609 -12.61 -3.80 33.30
C THR A 609 -11.25 -4.49 33.24
N GLY A 610 -11.06 -5.43 32.30
CA GLY A 610 -9.80 -6.13 32.07
C GLY A 610 -8.96 -5.61 30.89
N SER A 611 -9.46 -4.63 30.15
CA SER A 611 -8.78 -4.10 28.95
C SER A 611 -8.40 -2.62 29.11
N VAL A 612 -9.34 -1.71 28.95
CA VAL A 612 -9.09 -0.27 28.81
C VAL A 612 -9.34 0.54 30.10
N LYS A 613 -10.31 0.13 30.94
CA LYS A 613 -10.65 0.85 32.19
C LYS A 613 -9.50 1.03 33.17
N PRO A 614 -8.60 0.04 33.38
CA PRO A 614 -7.45 0.22 34.26
C PRO A 614 -6.53 1.39 33.87
N PHE A 615 -6.59 1.85 32.62
CA PHE A 615 -5.82 2.96 32.09
C PHE A 615 -6.57 4.30 32.13
N GLY A 616 -7.68 4.37 32.86
CA GLY A 616 -8.47 5.61 33.00
C GLY A 616 -9.25 5.99 31.75
N ILE A 617 -9.60 5.02 30.89
CA ILE A 617 -10.43 5.25 29.70
C ILE A 617 -11.55 4.22 29.58
N SER A 618 -12.63 4.61 28.93
CA SER A 618 -13.67 3.70 28.45
C SER A 618 -14.03 4.02 27.01
N VAL A 619 -14.45 3.02 26.25
CA VAL A 619 -14.79 3.17 24.83
C VAL A 619 -16.28 2.89 24.64
N SER A 620 -16.97 3.79 23.94
CA SER A 620 -18.37 3.56 23.55
C SER A 620 -18.49 2.35 22.65
N THR A 621 -19.59 1.62 22.77
CA THR A 621 -19.90 0.46 21.91
C THR A 621 -20.73 0.85 20.68
N LYS A 622 -21.15 2.11 20.58
CA LYS A 622 -21.95 2.62 19.46
C LYS A 622 -21.11 3.46 18.52
N MET A 623 -21.33 3.25 17.22
CA MET A 623 -20.81 4.14 16.18
C MET A 623 -21.36 5.55 16.38
N ILE A 624 -20.48 6.56 16.30
CA ILE A 624 -20.91 7.96 16.32
C ILE A 624 -21.74 8.30 15.07
N THR A 625 -22.54 9.35 15.18
CA THR A 625 -23.16 10.01 14.04
C THR A 625 -22.43 11.29 13.68
N VAL A 626 -22.37 11.58 12.39
CA VAL A 626 -21.72 12.77 11.82
C VAL A 626 -22.67 13.45 10.84
N PRO A 627 -22.63 14.79 10.74
CA PRO A 627 -23.34 15.48 9.67
C PRO A 627 -22.61 15.24 8.36
N GLY A 628 -23.37 15.03 7.29
CA GLY A 628 -22.85 14.93 5.93
C GLY A 628 -23.73 15.70 4.97
N ARG A 629 -23.23 15.93 3.76
CA ARG A 629 -23.95 16.63 2.69
C ARG A 629 -23.85 15.84 1.40
N ILE A 630 -24.93 15.74 0.64
CA ILE A 630 -24.88 15.18 -0.72
C ILE A 630 -24.82 16.35 -1.70
N LEU A 631 -23.64 16.56 -2.29
CA LEU A 631 -23.45 17.56 -3.33
C LEU A 631 -24.17 17.15 -4.61
N PRO A 632 -24.76 18.10 -5.35
CA PRO A 632 -25.37 17.81 -6.64
C PRO A 632 -24.30 17.33 -7.64
N ALA A 633 -24.66 16.36 -8.47
CA ALA A 633 -23.84 15.95 -9.60
C ALA A 633 -23.82 17.07 -10.67
N PRO A 634 -22.68 17.31 -11.34
CA PRO A 634 -22.64 18.25 -12.45
C PRO A 634 -23.44 17.71 -13.65
N GLN A 635 -23.96 18.63 -14.46
CA GLN A 635 -24.49 18.27 -15.77
C GLN A 635 -23.34 17.93 -16.73
N ILE A 636 -23.47 16.81 -17.45
CA ILE A 636 -22.47 16.35 -18.43
C ILE A 636 -22.87 16.85 -19.82
N LYS A 637 -22.01 17.63 -20.48
CA LYS A 637 -22.26 18.13 -21.82
C LYS A 637 -21.51 17.28 -22.85
N TYR A 638 -22.25 16.73 -23.81
CA TYR A 638 -21.76 16.17 -25.06
C TYR A 638 -21.97 17.16 -26.21
N GLY A 639 -21.40 16.89 -27.38
CA GLY A 639 -21.51 17.81 -28.54
C GLY A 639 -22.94 18.03 -29.03
N ASN A 640 -23.86 17.10 -28.73
CA ASN A 640 -25.26 17.16 -29.16
C ASN A 640 -26.28 17.29 -28.02
N LYS A 641 -25.94 16.95 -26.77
CA LYS A 641 -26.90 16.94 -25.66
C LYS A 641 -26.23 17.09 -24.28
N SER A 642 -26.97 17.65 -23.34
CA SER A 642 -26.66 17.57 -21.91
C SER A 642 -27.32 16.37 -21.23
N LEU A 643 -26.58 15.66 -20.40
CA LEU A 643 -27.03 14.51 -19.62
C LEU A 643 -26.90 14.80 -18.12
N ASN A 644 -27.87 14.32 -17.34
CA ASN A 644 -27.82 14.36 -15.88
C ASN A 644 -27.40 12.98 -15.36
N PRO A 645 -26.27 12.88 -14.64
CA PRO A 645 -25.86 11.62 -14.02
C PRO A 645 -26.90 11.11 -13.01
N ARG A 646 -27.03 9.79 -12.92
CA ARG A 646 -27.82 9.10 -11.89
C ARG A 646 -26.90 8.17 -11.13
N SER A 647 -26.86 8.28 -9.80
CA SER A 647 -25.90 7.57 -8.94
C SER A 647 -24.48 7.60 -9.53
N GLY A 648 -24.00 8.80 -9.89
CA GLY A 648 -22.65 8.99 -10.44
C GLY A 648 -22.40 8.32 -11.80
N SER A 649 -23.41 7.84 -12.52
CA SER A 649 -23.25 7.18 -13.83
C SER A 649 -24.12 7.86 -14.90
N TRP A 650 -23.66 7.82 -16.15
CA TRP A 650 -24.45 8.26 -17.32
C TRP A 650 -24.22 7.32 -18.51
N ASN A 651 -25.09 7.41 -19.52
CA ASN A 651 -25.02 6.60 -20.73
C ASN A 651 -24.61 7.47 -21.92
N SER A 652 -23.50 7.12 -22.59
CA SER A 652 -22.99 7.82 -23.78
C SER A 652 -23.54 7.27 -25.10
N ALA A 653 -24.50 6.33 -25.07
CA ALA A 653 -25.13 5.84 -26.28
C ALA A 653 -25.80 6.98 -27.06
N ASN A 654 -25.62 6.96 -28.39
CA ASN A 654 -26.17 7.96 -29.33
C ASN A 654 -25.72 9.41 -29.04
N GLN A 655 -24.54 9.58 -28.42
CA GLN A 655 -23.94 10.90 -28.17
C GLN A 655 -22.74 11.13 -29.09
N ARG A 656 -22.46 12.39 -29.41
CA ARG A 656 -21.23 12.82 -30.11
C ARG A 656 -20.27 13.48 -29.14
N PHE A 657 -18.98 13.20 -29.29
CA PHE A 657 -17.97 13.82 -28.45
C PHE A 657 -17.89 15.33 -28.66
N VAL A 658 -17.61 16.09 -27.59
CA VAL A 658 -17.51 17.57 -27.62
C VAL A 658 -16.47 18.03 -28.63
N LYS A 659 -15.29 17.40 -28.61
CA LYS A 659 -14.25 17.57 -29.61
C LYS A 659 -13.78 16.18 -30.05
N PRO A 660 -14.06 15.77 -31.30
CA PRO A 660 -13.58 14.48 -31.76
C PRO A 660 -12.05 14.45 -31.93
N GLY A 661 -11.45 13.32 -31.57
CA GLY A 661 -10.04 13.04 -31.79
C GLY A 661 -9.75 12.77 -33.27
N LYS A 662 -8.48 12.95 -33.65
CA LYS A 662 -8.03 12.82 -35.04
C LYS A 662 -6.77 11.96 -35.14
N PHE A 663 -6.75 11.10 -36.16
CA PHE A 663 -5.61 10.29 -36.57
C PHE A 663 -5.39 10.42 -38.08
N ASN A 664 -4.12 10.39 -38.51
CA ASN A 664 -3.79 10.41 -39.94
C ASN A 664 -3.92 9.03 -40.58
N GLY A 665 -3.73 7.96 -39.80
CA GLY A 665 -3.90 6.57 -40.21
C GLY A 665 -3.78 5.62 -39.03
N TRP A 666 -4.35 4.42 -39.16
CA TRP A 666 -4.38 3.43 -38.09
C TRP A 666 -4.31 1.99 -38.61
N GLN A 667 -3.90 1.08 -37.72
CA GLN A 667 -3.69 -0.34 -38.01
C GLN A 667 -4.45 -1.22 -37.01
N VAL A 668 -5.00 -2.33 -37.49
CA VAL A 668 -5.55 -3.39 -36.64
C VAL A 668 -4.62 -4.58 -36.65
N VAL A 669 -4.28 -5.10 -35.47
CA VAL A 669 -3.43 -6.28 -35.27
C VAL A 669 -4.15 -7.28 -34.39
N ILE A 670 -4.33 -8.50 -34.90
CA ILE A 670 -4.83 -9.65 -34.17
C ILE A 670 -3.63 -10.51 -33.79
N LEU A 671 -3.42 -10.70 -32.48
CA LEU A 671 -2.36 -11.56 -31.97
C LEU A 671 -2.96 -12.86 -31.45
N ASN A 672 -2.63 -13.96 -32.11
CA ASN A 672 -2.90 -15.30 -31.60
C ASN A 672 -1.67 -15.82 -30.85
N VAL A 673 -1.89 -16.71 -29.88
CA VAL A 673 -0.83 -17.50 -29.26
C VAL A 673 -1.09 -18.95 -29.61
N ARG A 674 -0.07 -19.74 -29.95
CA ARG A 674 -0.26 -21.17 -30.29
C ARG A 674 -1.12 -21.87 -29.22
N GLY A 675 -2.24 -22.43 -29.66
CA GLY A 675 -3.25 -23.06 -28.79
C GLY A 675 -4.36 -22.13 -28.26
N ARG A 676 -4.34 -20.83 -28.57
CA ARG A 676 -5.32 -19.85 -28.11
C ARG A 676 -5.49 -18.66 -29.07
N ASN A 677 -6.64 -18.59 -29.72
CA ASN A 677 -6.97 -17.51 -30.65
C ASN A 677 -7.48 -16.25 -29.94
N ALA A 678 -7.21 -15.09 -30.52
CA ALA A 678 -7.70 -13.79 -30.08
C ALA A 678 -9.21 -13.66 -30.29
N LEU A 679 -9.65 -14.01 -31.49
CA LEU A 679 -11.03 -14.01 -31.92
C LEU A 679 -11.41 -15.41 -32.38
N ILE A 680 -12.66 -15.80 -32.15
CA ILE A 680 -13.19 -17.03 -32.71
C ILE A 680 -13.59 -16.72 -34.17
N PRO A 681 -13.15 -17.54 -35.15
CA PRO A 681 -13.32 -17.23 -36.57
C PRO A 681 -14.77 -17.40 -37.05
N GLU A 682 -15.47 -18.41 -36.56
CA GLU A 682 -16.84 -18.74 -36.95
C GLU A 682 -17.76 -18.92 -35.73
N PRO A 683 -19.07 -18.66 -35.86
CA PRO A 683 -20.04 -18.99 -34.83
C PRO A 683 -19.98 -20.47 -34.46
N THR A 684 -20.19 -20.77 -33.18
CA THR A 684 -20.22 -22.15 -32.67
C THR A 684 -21.62 -22.49 -32.21
N HIS A 685 -21.96 -23.78 -32.06
CA HIS A 685 -23.26 -24.20 -31.53
C HIS A 685 -23.58 -23.54 -30.16
N TYR A 686 -22.55 -23.33 -29.33
CA TYR A 686 -22.69 -22.69 -28.02
C TYR A 686 -22.68 -21.15 -28.07
N GLN A 687 -22.30 -20.56 -29.20
CA GLN A 687 -22.23 -19.11 -29.43
C GLN A 687 -22.64 -18.82 -30.90
N PRO A 688 -23.94 -18.81 -31.22
CA PRO A 688 -24.40 -18.57 -32.59
C PRO A 688 -24.33 -17.09 -33.01
N ASP A 689 -24.38 -16.16 -32.05
CA ASP A 689 -24.54 -14.72 -32.31
C ASP A 689 -23.22 -13.92 -32.35
N ILE A 690 -22.07 -14.60 -32.40
CA ILE A 690 -20.76 -13.95 -32.39
C ILE A 690 -20.45 -13.37 -33.77
N SER A 691 -20.02 -12.11 -33.81
CA SER A 691 -19.54 -11.48 -35.04
C SER A 691 -18.23 -12.11 -35.52
N ARG A 692 -18.19 -12.46 -36.82
CA ARG A 692 -16.95 -12.81 -37.52
C ARG A 692 -15.91 -11.68 -37.41
N PRO A 693 -14.60 -11.98 -37.37
CA PRO A 693 -13.55 -10.98 -37.16
C PRO A 693 -13.62 -9.76 -38.08
N ALA A 694 -13.75 -9.95 -39.40
CA ALA A 694 -13.81 -8.83 -40.36
C ALA A 694 -14.99 -7.89 -40.08
N LYS A 695 -16.20 -8.46 -39.95
CA LYS A 695 -17.41 -7.70 -39.62
C LYS A 695 -17.29 -6.98 -38.28
N LEU A 696 -16.73 -7.63 -37.26
CA LEU A 696 -16.52 -7.02 -35.94
C LEU A 696 -15.64 -5.75 -36.01
N ILE A 697 -14.58 -5.80 -36.81
CA ILE A 697 -13.65 -4.69 -36.97
C ILE A 697 -14.30 -3.56 -37.78
N ASP A 698 -15.07 -3.90 -38.82
CA ASP A 698 -15.84 -2.91 -39.60
C ASP A 698 -16.93 -2.23 -38.75
N ASP A 699 -17.67 -3.02 -37.96
CA ASP A 699 -18.66 -2.53 -37.00
C ASP A 699 -18.00 -1.59 -35.97
N PHE A 700 -16.80 -1.93 -35.49
CA PHE A 700 -16.05 -1.09 -34.57
C PHE A 700 -15.56 0.21 -35.21
N ASP A 701 -15.03 0.18 -36.44
CA ASP A 701 -14.63 1.38 -37.17
C ASP A 701 -15.81 2.33 -37.40
N LYS A 702 -16.95 1.77 -37.84
CA LYS A 702 -18.21 2.52 -37.95
C LYS A 702 -18.60 3.14 -36.60
N PHE A 703 -18.54 2.35 -35.53
CA PHE A 703 -18.87 2.81 -34.19
C PHE A 703 -17.99 3.99 -33.75
N LEU A 704 -16.68 3.98 -34.01
CA LEU A 704 -15.80 5.12 -33.72
C LEU A 704 -16.20 6.38 -34.52
N LYS A 705 -16.56 6.21 -35.79
CA LYS A 705 -17.01 7.30 -36.67
C LYS A 705 -18.37 7.86 -36.24
N ASP A 706 -19.27 7.05 -35.71
CA ASP A 706 -20.57 7.48 -35.19
C ASP A 706 -20.42 8.42 -33.97
N TYR A 707 -19.37 8.24 -33.16
CA TYR A 707 -18.96 9.17 -32.11
C TYR A 707 -18.28 10.45 -32.62
N GLY A 708 -17.99 10.51 -33.93
CA GLY A 708 -17.37 11.63 -34.63
C GLY A 708 -15.85 11.54 -34.80
N ILE A 709 -15.20 10.46 -34.34
CA ILE A 709 -13.72 10.35 -34.36
C ILE A 709 -13.23 10.29 -35.81
N GLN A 710 -12.21 11.10 -36.12
CA GLN A 710 -11.59 11.14 -37.45
C GLN A 710 -10.45 10.13 -37.52
N MET A 711 -10.72 8.92 -38.00
CA MET A 711 -9.78 7.79 -37.95
C MET A 711 -8.68 7.80 -39.03
N GLY A 712 -8.84 8.58 -40.10
CA GLY A 712 -7.92 8.56 -41.25
C GLY A 712 -7.94 7.20 -41.99
N THR A 713 -6.85 6.88 -42.68
CA THR A 713 -6.75 5.64 -43.47
C THR A 713 -6.58 4.42 -42.56
N ARG A 714 -7.46 3.41 -42.70
CA ARG A 714 -7.29 2.09 -42.08
C ARG A 714 -6.41 1.20 -42.97
N HIS A 715 -5.25 0.78 -42.47
CA HIS A 715 -4.43 -0.22 -43.17
C HIS A 715 -5.03 -1.63 -43.05
N PRO A 716 -4.73 -2.56 -44.00
CA PRO A 716 -5.24 -3.93 -43.95
C PRO A 716 -4.96 -4.61 -42.62
N THR A 717 -5.97 -5.22 -42.01
CA THR A 717 -5.85 -5.95 -40.74
C THR A 717 -4.77 -7.02 -40.84
N GLN A 718 -3.90 -7.10 -39.83
CA GLN A 718 -2.84 -8.09 -39.76
C GLN A 718 -3.14 -9.12 -38.69
N GLU A 719 -2.89 -10.39 -38.99
CA GLU A 719 -2.99 -11.49 -38.05
C GLU A 719 -1.61 -12.12 -37.88
N HIS A 720 -1.20 -12.32 -36.62
CA HIS A 720 0.09 -12.88 -36.28
C HIS A 720 -0.06 -14.00 -35.26
N LEU A 721 0.68 -15.09 -35.46
CA LEU A 721 0.78 -16.17 -34.49
C LEU A 721 2.08 -16.01 -33.68
N LEU A 722 1.94 -15.94 -32.36
CA LEU A 722 3.04 -15.98 -31.41
C LEU A 722 3.21 -17.39 -30.87
N GLU A 723 4.45 -17.72 -30.47
CA GLU A 723 4.73 -18.93 -29.70
C GLU A 723 4.15 -18.80 -28.27
N PRO A 724 3.95 -19.92 -27.54
CA PRO A 724 3.49 -19.88 -26.15
C PRO A 724 4.31 -18.88 -25.32
N LEU A 725 3.66 -18.07 -24.48
CA LEU A 725 4.30 -16.95 -23.76
C LEU A 725 5.20 -17.37 -22.57
N THR A 726 5.89 -18.51 -22.71
CA THR A 726 6.86 -19.05 -21.75
C THR A 726 8.17 -18.25 -21.79
N MET A 727 8.94 -18.27 -20.70
CA MET A 727 10.22 -17.56 -20.61
C MET A 727 11.16 -17.83 -21.79
N GLN A 728 11.20 -19.08 -22.28
CA GLN A 728 12.05 -19.50 -23.40
C GLN A 728 11.66 -18.84 -24.73
N ASN A 729 10.36 -18.59 -24.95
CA ASN A 729 9.86 -18.06 -26.22
C ASN A 729 9.74 -16.53 -26.23
N ARG A 730 9.85 -15.88 -25.07
CA ARG A 730 9.63 -14.44 -24.92
C ARG A 730 10.57 -13.59 -25.78
N GLU A 731 11.83 -13.98 -25.91
CA GLU A 731 12.78 -13.23 -26.74
C GLU A 731 12.37 -13.22 -28.22
N GLN A 732 12.03 -14.38 -28.77
CA GLN A 732 11.54 -14.51 -30.15
C GLN A 732 10.24 -13.74 -30.35
N ASN A 733 9.27 -13.93 -29.46
CA ASN A 733 8.01 -13.20 -29.50
C ASN A 733 8.23 -11.68 -29.45
N ASP A 734 9.16 -11.19 -28.62
CA ASP A 734 9.46 -9.76 -28.55
C ASP A 734 10.07 -9.19 -29.85
N LYS A 735 10.94 -9.95 -30.52
CA LYS A 735 11.47 -9.59 -31.85
C LYS A 735 10.34 -9.46 -32.87
N GLN A 736 9.38 -10.38 -32.86
CA GLN A 736 8.21 -10.32 -33.74
C GLN A 736 7.33 -9.11 -33.42
N LEU A 737 7.05 -8.84 -32.15
CA LEU A 737 6.31 -7.65 -31.74
C LEU A 737 6.99 -6.37 -32.22
N LYS A 738 8.32 -6.26 -32.06
CA LYS A 738 9.09 -5.13 -32.56
C LYS A 738 8.93 -4.94 -34.07
N GLN A 739 8.98 -6.02 -34.85
CA GLN A 739 8.78 -5.96 -36.30
C GLN A 739 7.37 -5.48 -36.69
N ILE A 740 6.34 -5.89 -35.95
CA ILE A 740 4.95 -5.43 -36.17
C ILE A 740 4.86 -3.90 -36.02
N PHE A 741 5.48 -3.34 -34.98
CA PHE A 741 5.50 -1.89 -34.79
C PHE A 741 6.37 -1.17 -35.84
N ALA A 742 7.52 -1.73 -36.23
CA ALA A 742 8.35 -1.17 -37.31
C ALA A 742 7.55 -1.06 -38.62
N ASN A 743 6.80 -2.11 -38.98
CA ASN A 743 5.95 -2.12 -40.16
C ASN A 743 4.81 -1.09 -40.07
N ALA A 744 4.24 -0.89 -38.89
CA ALA A 744 3.20 0.11 -38.67
C ALA A 744 3.75 1.54 -38.78
N ASP A 745 4.95 1.80 -38.26
CA ASP A 745 5.63 3.10 -38.37
C ASP A 745 6.00 3.41 -39.82
N ALA A 746 6.49 2.42 -40.58
CA ALA A 746 6.78 2.55 -42.00
C ALA A 746 5.53 2.96 -42.82
N LYS A 747 4.35 2.50 -42.40
CA LYS A 747 3.05 2.91 -42.97
C LYS A 747 2.52 4.24 -42.44
N ARG A 748 3.25 4.90 -41.53
CA ARG A 748 2.86 6.13 -40.83
C ARG A 748 1.55 5.98 -40.03
N ALA A 749 1.30 4.80 -39.48
CA ALA A 749 0.17 4.60 -38.58
C ALA A 749 0.39 5.36 -37.26
N ALA A 750 -0.52 6.26 -36.91
CA ALA A 750 -0.47 7.02 -35.66
C ALA A 750 -1.11 6.25 -34.50
N MET A 751 -1.96 5.27 -34.81
CA MET A 751 -2.77 4.51 -33.85
C MET A 751 -2.83 3.02 -34.23
N MET A 752 -2.88 2.14 -33.23
CA MET A 752 -3.04 0.71 -33.40
C MET A 752 -4.08 0.13 -32.43
N LEU A 753 -5.03 -0.63 -32.98
CA LEU A 753 -5.89 -1.53 -32.20
C LEU A 753 -5.22 -2.91 -32.15
N VAL A 754 -4.87 -3.38 -30.94
CA VAL A 754 -4.27 -4.71 -30.75
C VAL A 754 -5.25 -5.63 -30.04
N ILE A 755 -5.68 -6.69 -30.73
CA ILE A 755 -6.64 -7.66 -30.21
C ILE A 755 -5.88 -8.87 -29.66
N LEU A 756 -6.11 -9.17 -28.39
CA LEU A 756 -5.37 -10.16 -27.60
C LEU A 756 -6.23 -11.39 -27.24
N PRO A 757 -5.62 -12.57 -27.09
CA PRO A 757 -6.31 -13.80 -26.72
C PRO A 757 -6.61 -13.91 -25.23
N ALA A 758 -5.84 -13.18 -24.42
CA ALA A 758 -5.90 -13.20 -22.97
C ALA A 758 -5.50 -11.84 -22.41
N ASN A 759 -5.80 -11.64 -21.13
CA ASN A 759 -5.15 -10.60 -20.34
C ASN A 759 -3.79 -11.13 -19.84
N ASP A 760 -2.74 -10.98 -20.65
CA ASP A 760 -1.38 -11.36 -20.29
C ASP A 760 -0.53 -10.12 -19.98
N LYS A 761 0.08 -10.08 -18.78
CA LYS A 761 0.81 -8.90 -18.30
C LYS A 761 2.11 -8.65 -19.07
N TRP A 762 2.85 -9.71 -19.42
CA TRP A 762 4.11 -9.59 -20.16
C TRP A 762 3.87 -9.09 -21.58
N LEU A 763 2.93 -9.70 -22.30
CA LEU A 763 2.59 -9.32 -23.66
C LEU A 763 2.09 -7.87 -23.70
N TYR A 764 1.21 -7.48 -22.78
CA TYR A 764 0.75 -6.09 -22.66
C TYR A 764 1.91 -5.12 -22.42
N ALA A 765 2.81 -5.43 -21.48
CA ALA A 765 3.98 -4.61 -21.18
C ALA A 765 4.86 -4.38 -22.40
N ARG A 766 5.14 -5.42 -23.20
CA ARG A 766 5.96 -5.30 -24.42
C ARG A 766 5.28 -4.52 -25.53
N LEU A 767 3.96 -4.70 -25.72
CA LEU A 767 3.18 -3.88 -26.66
C LEU A 767 3.23 -2.39 -26.31
N LYS A 768 3.11 -2.06 -25.02
CA LYS A 768 3.23 -0.69 -24.53
C LYS A 768 4.64 -0.16 -24.67
N PHE A 769 5.66 -0.96 -24.39
CA PHE A 769 7.05 -0.56 -24.57
C PHE A 769 7.35 -0.19 -26.02
N HIS A 770 7.03 -1.05 -26.99
CA HIS A 770 7.29 -0.76 -28.40
C HIS A 770 6.46 0.42 -28.92
N GLY A 771 5.18 0.50 -28.54
CA GLY A 771 4.31 1.60 -28.93
C GLY A 771 4.75 2.94 -28.32
N ASP A 772 4.95 2.99 -27.01
CA ASP A 772 5.11 4.24 -26.28
C ASP A 772 6.56 4.76 -26.24
N ILE A 773 7.53 3.85 -26.27
CA ILE A 773 8.97 4.17 -26.13
C ILE A 773 9.68 4.08 -27.47
N THR A 774 9.51 2.98 -28.21
CA THR A 774 10.34 2.70 -29.39
C THR A 774 9.87 3.42 -30.65
N TYR A 775 8.57 3.41 -30.96
CA TYR A 775 8.05 3.91 -32.25
C TYR A 775 7.15 5.14 -32.13
N GLY A 776 6.59 5.41 -30.95
CA GLY A 776 5.66 6.52 -30.72
C GLY A 776 4.34 6.34 -31.44
N ILE A 777 3.78 5.13 -31.40
CA ILE A 777 2.49 4.77 -31.99
C ILE A 777 1.50 4.57 -30.84
N GLY A 778 0.40 5.32 -30.86
CA GLY A 778 -0.66 5.15 -29.87
C GLY A 778 -1.27 3.75 -29.96
N THR A 779 -1.45 3.08 -28.82
CA THR A 779 -2.02 1.72 -28.79
C THR A 779 -3.26 1.63 -27.91
N VAL A 780 -4.30 0.95 -28.40
CA VAL A 780 -5.45 0.48 -27.62
C VAL A 780 -5.47 -1.05 -27.71
N CYS A 781 -5.38 -1.73 -26.55
CA CYS A 781 -5.41 -3.19 -26.50
C CYS A 781 -6.79 -3.66 -26.03
N ALA A 782 -7.34 -4.69 -26.68
CA ALA A 782 -8.63 -5.28 -26.35
C ALA A 782 -8.51 -6.80 -26.28
N VAL A 783 -9.21 -7.43 -25.33
CA VAL A 783 -9.30 -8.90 -25.29
C VAL A 783 -10.41 -9.33 -26.24
N GLY A 784 -10.10 -10.13 -27.25
CA GLY A 784 -11.04 -10.41 -28.35
C GLY A 784 -12.33 -11.09 -27.88
N SER A 785 -12.26 -11.99 -26.89
CA SER A 785 -13.45 -12.59 -26.28
C SER A 785 -14.40 -11.58 -25.61
N LYS A 786 -13.90 -10.41 -25.17
CA LYS A 786 -14.74 -9.32 -24.65
C LYS A 786 -15.34 -8.49 -25.78
N MET A 787 -14.63 -8.33 -26.90
CA MET A 787 -15.15 -7.62 -28.09
C MET A 787 -16.27 -8.41 -28.78
N GLN A 788 -16.13 -9.73 -28.90
CA GLN A 788 -17.11 -10.60 -29.58
C GLN A 788 -18.34 -10.92 -28.73
N LYS A 789 -18.38 -10.48 -27.47
CA LYS A 789 -19.52 -10.74 -26.59
C LYS A 789 -20.74 -9.92 -27.04
N PRO A 790 -21.81 -10.54 -27.59
CA PRO A 790 -22.92 -9.79 -28.19
C PRO A 790 -23.64 -8.92 -27.15
N ASN A 791 -23.91 -9.50 -25.98
CA ASN A 791 -24.51 -8.81 -24.85
C ASN A 791 -23.50 -7.84 -24.19
N GLY A 792 -23.69 -6.55 -24.44
CA GLY A 792 -22.86 -5.47 -23.89
C GLY A 792 -21.75 -4.98 -24.81
N GLN A 793 -21.71 -5.44 -26.07
CA GLN A 793 -20.70 -5.03 -27.07
C GLN A 793 -20.66 -3.50 -27.24
N GLY A 794 -21.82 -2.84 -27.41
CA GLY A 794 -21.88 -1.39 -27.57
C GLY A 794 -21.29 -0.61 -26.39
N MET A 795 -21.50 -1.09 -25.16
CA MET A 795 -20.87 -0.48 -23.97
C MET A 795 -19.35 -0.70 -23.97
N TYR A 796 -18.88 -1.88 -24.37
CA TYR A 796 -17.44 -2.14 -24.51
C TYR A 796 -16.80 -1.26 -25.58
N PHE A 797 -17.44 -1.15 -26.75
CA PHE A 797 -17.00 -0.27 -27.83
C PHE A 797 -17.03 1.20 -27.41
N GLY A 798 -18.03 1.64 -26.66
CA GLY A 798 -18.10 2.99 -26.08
C GLY A 798 -16.91 3.31 -25.20
N ASN A 799 -16.52 2.38 -24.31
CA ASN A 799 -15.34 2.54 -23.47
C ASN A 799 -14.03 2.55 -24.28
N LEU A 800 -13.95 1.79 -25.37
CA LEU A 800 -12.81 1.88 -26.29
C LEU A 800 -12.81 3.23 -27.02
N ALA A 801 -13.95 3.70 -27.50
CA ALA A 801 -14.10 4.98 -28.21
C ALA A 801 -13.62 6.16 -27.36
N LEU A 802 -13.90 6.16 -26.06
CA LEU A 802 -13.37 7.16 -25.12
C LEU A 802 -11.82 7.21 -25.13
N LYS A 803 -11.16 6.04 -25.17
CA LYS A 803 -9.70 5.93 -25.21
C LYS A 803 -9.13 6.39 -26.55
N PHE A 804 -9.76 5.98 -27.66
CA PHE A 804 -9.39 6.47 -28.98
C PHE A 804 -9.52 7.99 -29.06
N ASN A 805 -10.64 8.54 -28.62
CA ASN A 805 -10.87 9.98 -28.65
C ASN A 805 -9.79 10.76 -27.90
N THR A 806 -9.49 10.33 -26.68
CA THR A 806 -8.46 10.96 -25.82
C THR A 806 -7.07 10.90 -26.45
N LYS A 807 -6.67 9.75 -27.00
CA LYS A 807 -5.36 9.58 -27.66
C LYS A 807 -5.25 10.37 -28.97
N GLY A 808 -6.38 10.69 -29.60
CA GLY A 808 -6.47 11.55 -30.77
C GLY A 808 -6.57 13.04 -30.43
N GLY A 809 -6.40 13.44 -29.16
CA GLY A 809 -6.47 14.84 -28.72
C GLY A 809 -7.90 15.40 -28.60
N GLY A 810 -8.90 14.52 -28.55
CA GLY A 810 -10.31 14.87 -28.39
C GLY A 810 -10.75 15.10 -26.94
N VAL A 811 -11.93 15.69 -26.80
CA VAL A 811 -12.67 15.90 -25.54
C VAL A 811 -13.99 15.14 -25.65
N SER A 812 -14.18 14.10 -24.84
CA SER A 812 -15.38 13.26 -24.97
C SER A 812 -16.61 13.96 -24.43
N HIS A 813 -16.50 14.55 -23.25
CA HIS A 813 -17.55 15.30 -22.57
C HIS A 813 -16.95 16.39 -21.70
N SER A 814 -17.77 17.39 -21.32
CA SER A 814 -17.35 18.47 -20.43
C SER A 814 -18.34 18.65 -19.27
N VAL A 815 -17.86 19.30 -18.21
CA VAL A 815 -18.66 19.72 -17.06
C VAL A 815 -18.31 21.18 -16.73
N ASN A 816 -19.18 21.90 -16.06
CA ASN A 816 -18.88 23.28 -15.66
C ASN A 816 -17.92 23.28 -14.44
N ASN A 817 -16.62 23.42 -14.71
CA ASN A 817 -15.55 23.44 -13.70
C ASN A 817 -14.83 24.77 -13.56
N VAL A 818 -15.24 25.78 -14.33
CA VAL A 818 -14.75 27.16 -14.20
C VAL A 818 -15.63 27.86 -13.17
N ILE A 819 -15.50 27.43 -11.92
CA ILE A 819 -16.25 27.94 -10.76
C ILE A 819 -15.27 28.67 -9.86
N ALA A 820 -15.55 29.94 -9.57
CA ALA A 820 -14.68 30.75 -8.72
C ALA A 820 -14.32 30.02 -7.41
N PRO A 821 -13.05 30.05 -7.00
CA PRO A 821 -11.95 30.85 -7.53
C PRO A 821 -11.22 30.24 -8.74
N VAL A 822 -11.63 29.07 -9.24
CA VAL A 822 -11.07 28.45 -10.45
C VAL A 822 -11.55 29.19 -11.69
N ASP A 823 -10.61 29.52 -12.57
CA ASP A 823 -10.88 30.22 -13.83
C ASP A 823 -10.23 29.50 -15.03
N LYS A 824 -10.39 30.06 -16.23
CA LYS A 824 -9.85 29.48 -17.47
C LYS A 824 -8.31 29.42 -17.53
N ASN A 825 -7.61 30.16 -16.67
CA ASN A 825 -6.16 30.21 -16.60
C ASN A 825 -5.59 29.38 -15.43
N THR A 826 -6.42 28.53 -14.83
CA THR A 826 -6.03 27.67 -13.72
C THR A 826 -5.54 26.31 -14.26
N MET A 827 -4.30 25.95 -13.93
CA MET A 827 -3.73 24.64 -14.26
C MET A 827 -3.89 23.67 -13.10
N ILE A 828 -4.36 22.46 -13.38
CA ILE A 828 -4.49 21.38 -12.40
C ILE A 828 -3.40 20.35 -12.62
N VAL A 829 -2.77 19.92 -11.54
CA VAL A 829 -1.63 19.00 -11.55
C VAL A 829 -1.95 17.81 -10.64
N GLY A 830 -1.60 16.60 -11.08
CA GLY A 830 -1.63 15.39 -10.27
C GLY A 830 -0.22 14.84 -10.11
N ILE A 831 0.13 14.39 -8.90
CA ILE A 831 1.43 13.79 -8.59
C ILE A 831 1.22 12.50 -7.81
N ASP A 832 1.94 11.45 -8.20
CA ASP A 832 1.95 10.15 -7.53
C ASP A 832 3.35 9.53 -7.62
N VAL A 833 3.67 8.65 -6.67
CA VAL A 833 4.88 7.82 -6.64
C VAL A 833 4.49 6.38 -6.37
N THR A 834 5.01 5.45 -7.18
CA THR A 834 4.82 4.01 -6.96
C THR A 834 6.13 3.32 -6.60
N HIS A 835 6.07 2.41 -5.64
CA HIS A 835 7.22 1.67 -5.13
C HIS A 835 7.27 0.23 -5.66
N PRO A 836 8.47 -0.39 -5.73
CA PRO A 836 8.59 -1.82 -6.01
C PRO A 836 7.77 -2.68 -5.04
N SER A 837 7.07 -3.68 -5.57
CA SER A 837 6.29 -4.61 -4.75
C SER A 837 7.22 -5.58 -4.00
N PRO A 838 6.75 -6.21 -2.89
CA PRO A 838 7.48 -7.29 -2.25
C PRO A 838 7.78 -8.43 -3.23
N GLY A 839 9.07 -8.72 -3.46
CA GLY A 839 9.52 -9.74 -4.43
C GLY A 839 10.05 -9.17 -5.75
N SER A 840 9.98 -7.85 -5.97
CA SER A 840 10.71 -7.17 -7.05
C SER A 840 12.23 -7.36 -6.92
N SER A 841 12.97 -7.13 -8.01
CA SER A 841 14.43 -7.24 -8.02
C SER A 841 15.07 -6.34 -6.97
N GLU A 842 16.20 -6.79 -6.41
CA GLU A 842 16.97 -6.00 -5.47
C GLU A 842 17.47 -4.71 -6.16
N GLY A 843 17.30 -3.57 -5.48
CA GLY A 843 17.65 -2.25 -6.03
C GLY A 843 16.63 -1.67 -7.02
N ALA A 844 15.47 -2.29 -7.22
CA ALA A 844 14.46 -1.77 -8.14
C ALA A 844 14.00 -0.33 -7.78
N PRO A 845 13.79 0.56 -8.77
CA PRO A 845 13.52 1.97 -8.53
C PRO A 845 12.06 2.22 -8.17
N SER A 846 11.80 3.33 -7.48
CA SER A 846 10.46 3.94 -7.45
C SER A 846 10.22 4.70 -8.76
N ILE A 847 8.96 4.91 -9.12
CA ILE A 847 8.59 5.71 -10.29
C ILE A 847 7.75 6.90 -9.82
N ALA A 848 8.21 8.10 -10.13
CA ALA A 848 7.50 9.35 -9.86
C ALA A 848 6.84 9.90 -11.13
N CYS A 849 5.60 10.35 -10.99
CA CYS A 849 4.77 10.80 -12.10
C CYS A 849 4.12 12.15 -11.80
N MET A 850 4.07 13.01 -12.80
CA MET A 850 3.34 14.28 -12.76
C MET A 850 2.49 14.39 -14.02
N VAL A 851 1.21 14.68 -13.86
CA VAL A 851 0.29 14.97 -14.97
C VAL A 851 -0.24 16.39 -14.80
N ALA A 852 -0.53 17.08 -15.89
CA ALA A 852 -1.14 18.40 -15.83
C ALA A 852 -2.22 18.57 -16.90
N SER A 853 -3.30 19.26 -16.54
CA SER A 853 -4.30 19.73 -17.50
C SER A 853 -3.66 20.74 -18.46
N THR A 854 -4.01 20.70 -19.74
CA THR A 854 -3.48 21.65 -20.74
C THR A 854 -4.34 22.90 -20.93
N ASP A 855 -5.60 22.87 -20.47
CA ASP A 855 -6.58 23.93 -20.64
C ASP A 855 -7.74 23.78 -19.63
N SER A 856 -8.71 24.69 -19.73
CA SER A 856 -9.91 24.74 -18.88
C SER A 856 -10.94 23.62 -19.13
N GLN A 857 -10.81 22.83 -20.21
CA GLN A 857 -11.64 21.64 -20.42
C GLN A 857 -11.20 20.48 -19.53
N MET A 858 -9.95 20.50 -19.04
CA MET A 858 -9.41 19.53 -18.07
C MET A 858 -9.58 18.06 -18.52
N PHE A 859 -9.46 17.80 -19.82
CA PHE A 859 -9.70 16.47 -20.41
C PHE A 859 -8.42 15.78 -20.93
N ALA A 860 -7.42 16.58 -21.34
CA ALA A 860 -6.09 16.11 -21.72
C ALA A 860 -5.13 16.23 -20.54
N TRP A 861 -4.39 15.15 -20.26
CA TRP A 861 -3.50 15.02 -19.10
C TRP A 861 -2.13 14.49 -19.50
N PRO A 862 -1.34 15.20 -20.31
CA PRO A 862 0.00 14.77 -20.64
C PRO A 862 0.85 14.61 -19.36
N GLY A 863 1.71 13.58 -19.37
CA GLY A 863 2.53 13.21 -18.22
C GLY A 863 4.03 13.54 -18.34
N SER A 864 4.70 13.67 -17.20
CA SER A 864 6.15 13.52 -17.02
C SER A 864 6.35 12.31 -16.11
N ILE A 865 7.34 11.46 -16.42
CA ILE A 865 7.61 10.22 -15.68
C ILE A 865 9.11 10.04 -15.48
N LYS A 866 9.51 9.65 -14.27
CA LYS A 866 10.91 9.45 -13.90
C LYS A 866 11.08 8.27 -12.96
N THR A 867 12.23 7.61 -13.05
CA THR A 867 12.69 6.66 -12.04
C THR A 867 13.48 7.38 -10.96
N GLN A 868 13.32 6.97 -9.71
CA GLN A 868 14.07 7.49 -8.56
C GLN A 868 14.51 6.37 -7.62
N LYS A 869 15.25 6.71 -6.56
CA LYS A 869 15.71 5.73 -5.58
C LYS A 869 14.54 4.91 -5.03
N GLY A 870 14.73 3.59 -4.94
CA GLY A 870 13.69 2.66 -4.49
C GLY A 870 13.16 3.03 -3.10
N ARG A 871 11.82 2.98 -2.93
CA ARG A 871 11.07 3.29 -1.70
C ARG A 871 11.23 4.74 -1.20
N GLN A 872 11.71 5.65 -2.04
CA GLN A 872 11.64 7.07 -1.77
C GLN A 872 10.27 7.60 -2.18
N GLU A 873 9.56 8.26 -1.26
CA GLU A 873 8.23 8.84 -1.50
C GLU A 873 8.30 10.24 -2.11
N MET A 874 9.26 11.08 -1.69
CA MET A 874 9.40 12.44 -2.22
C MET A 874 9.96 12.44 -3.65
N VAL A 875 9.41 13.29 -4.52
CA VAL A 875 9.73 13.30 -5.96
C VAL A 875 11.08 13.94 -6.26
N ASP A 876 11.99 13.16 -6.84
CA ASP A 876 13.24 13.69 -7.40
C ASP A 876 13.00 14.42 -8.74
N GLY A 877 13.57 15.61 -8.89
CA GLY A 877 13.53 16.36 -10.14
C GLY A 877 12.15 16.95 -10.48
N ILE A 878 11.34 17.26 -9.46
CA ILE A 878 10.02 17.90 -9.57
C ILE A 878 10.07 19.24 -10.34
N GLU A 879 11.15 20.02 -10.19
CA GLU A 879 11.40 21.27 -10.92
C GLU A 879 11.32 21.06 -12.44
N GLN A 880 12.03 20.05 -12.95
CA GLN A 880 12.05 19.74 -14.38
C GLN A 880 10.66 19.31 -14.86
N MET A 881 9.97 18.45 -14.10
CA MET A 881 8.64 17.96 -14.46
C MET A 881 7.64 19.13 -14.53
N MET A 882 7.69 20.05 -13.56
CA MET A 882 6.86 21.25 -13.55
C MET A 882 7.17 22.17 -14.74
N ASN A 883 8.45 22.40 -15.05
CA ASN A 883 8.85 23.18 -16.24
C ASN A 883 8.29 22.58 -17.54
N GLU A 884 8.37 21.26 -17.71
CA GLU A 884 7.79 20.56 -18.88
C GLU A 884 6.28 20.79 -19.00
N ARG A 885 5.55 20.77 -17.87
CA ARG A 885 4.10 21.02 -17.85
C ARG A 885 3.75 22.46 -18.15
N LEU A 886 4.48 23.42 -17.57
CA LEU A 886 4.32 24.86 -17.83
C LEU A 886 4.62 25.22 -19.29
N ASP A 887 5.66 24.61 -19.88
CA ASP A 887 5.98 24.79 -21.30
C ASP A 887 4.85 24.32 -22.21
N LEU A 888 4.25 23.17 -21.89
CA LEU A 888 3.13 22.66 -22.66
C LEU A 888 1.89 23.54 -22.49
N TRP A 889 1.58 23.98 -21.26
CA TRP A 889 0.52 24.95 -21.03
C TRP A 889 0.70 26.21 -21.86
N GLN A 890 1.90 26.79 -21.85
CA GLN A 890 2.22 28.02 -22.57
C GLN A 890 1.96 27.87 -24.07
N LYS A 891 2.31 26.73 -24.66
CA LYS A 891 2.06 26.41 -26.07
C LYS A 891 0.57 26.32 -26.40
N HIS A 892 -0.25 25.81 -25.49
CA HIS A 892 -1.69 25.66 -25.68
C HIS A 892 -2.50 26.93 -25.40
N ASN A 893 -1.95 27.89 -24.66
CA ASN A 893 -2.69 29.04 -24.13
C ASN A 893 -2.15 30.39 -24.64
N GLY A 894 -1.73 30.44 -25.91
CA GLY A 894 -1.34 31.69 -26.58
C GLY A 894 -0.12 32.36 -25.96
N SER A 895 0.90 31.55 -25.61
CA SER A 895 2.13 31.98 -24.96
C SER A 895 1.97 32.54 -23.54
N LYS A 896 0.80 32.37 -22.92
CA LYS A 896 0.55 32.76 -21.53
C LYS A 896 0.77 31.59 -20.58
N LEU A 897 1.35 31.88 -19.42
CA LEU A 897 1.48 30.94 -18.32
C LEU A 897 0.20 30.95 -17.44
N PRO A 898 -0.09 29.88 -16.69
CA PRO A 898 -1.26 29.85 -15.81
C PRO A 898 -1.11 30.86 -14.68
N THR A 899 -2.22 31.42 -14.19
CA THR A 899 -2.24 32.38 -13.07
C THR A 899 -2.47 31.71 -11.73
N LYS A 900 -3.00 30.48 -11.74
CA LYS A 900 -3.28 29.65 -10.57
C LYS A 900 -2.88 28.21 -10.87
N ILE A 901 -2.34 27.52 -9.88
CA ILE A 901 -1.97 26.11 -9.97
C ILE A 901 -2.54 25.36 -8.77
N ILE A 902 -3.22 24.25 -9.03
CA ILE A 902 -3.78 23.36 -8.00
C ILE A 902 -3.12 22.00 -8.15
N ILE A 903 -2.41 21.55 -7.12
CA ILE A 903 -1.72 20.26 -7.10
C ILE A 903 -2.49 19.30 -6.21
N TYR A 904 -2.89 18.15 -6.77
CA TYR A 904 -3.37 17.00 -6.02
C TYR A 904 -2.23 15.97 -5.90
N ARG A 905 -1.74 15.75 -4.68
CA ARG A 905 -0.63 14.84 -4.37
C ARG A 905 -1.17 13.58 -3.69
N ASP A 906 -1.11 12.44 -4.37
CA ASP A 906 -1.44 11.12 -3.81
C ASP A 906 -0.16 10.45 -3.28
N GLY A 907 -0.26 9.45 -2.40
CA GLY A 907 0.87 8.62 -1.97
C GLY A 907 1.49 8.96 -0.60
N VAL A 908 1.21 10.14 -0.05
CA VAL A 908 1.84 10.59 1.21
C VAL A 908 0.96 10.36 2.44
N SER A 909 1.58 9.95 3.55
CA SER A 909 0.92 9.79 4.86
C SER A 909 0.93 11.08 5.69
N GLU A 910 0.13 11.11 6.75
CA GLU A 910 -0.01 12.27 7.66
C GLU A 910 1.34 12.79 8.20
N GLY A 911 2.25 11.88 8.56
CA GLY A 911 3.60 12.22 9.04
C GLY A 911 4.52 12.85 7.98
N GLN A 912 4.12 12.83 6.70
CA GLN A 912 4.93 13.33 5.58
C GLN A 912 4.42 14.65 5.00
N TYR A 913 3.31 15.20 5.50
CA TYR A 913 2.75 16.45 4.96
C TYR A 913 3.74 17.61 5.03
N MET A 914 4.45 17.73 6.15
CA MET A 914 5.50 18.74 6.31
C MET A 914 6.71 18.46 5.40
N THR A 915 7.03 17.19 5.17
CA THR A 915 8.09 16.78 4.24
C THR A 915 7.80 17.25 2.81
N VAL A 916 6.55 17.16 2.35
CA VAL A 916 6.15 17.70 1.02
C VAL A 916 6.43 19.20 0.93
N LEU A 917 6.08 19.98 1.95
CA LEU A 917 6.34 21.42 1.97
C LEU A 917 7.84 21.77 2.08
N LYS A 918 8.64 20.93 2.74
CA LYS A 918 10.08 21.16 2.92
C LYS A 918 10.93 20.68 1.75
N GLU A 919 10.53 19.60 1.09
CA GLU A 919 11.36 18.93 0.07
C GLU A 919 10.84 19.11 -1.36
N GLU A 920 9.52 19.08 -1.59
CA GLU A 920 8.94 19.17 -2.95
C GLU A 920 8.60 20.61 -3.36
N LEU A 921 7.99 21.40 -2.47
CA LEU A 921 7.58 22.79 -2.74
C LEU A 921 8.73 23.69 -3.23
N PRO A 922 9.96 23.64 -2.66
CA PRO A 922 11.06 24.47 -3.15
C PRO A 922 11.40 24.22 -4.63
N GLY A 923 11.29 22.96 -5.09
CA GLY A 923 11.50 22.62 -6.49
C GLY A 923 10.42 23.19 -7.42
N ILE A 924 9.18 23.28 -6.94
CA ILE A 924 8.07 23.92 -7.66
C ILE A 924 8.27 25.44 -7.73
N GLU A 925 8.62 26.08 -6.61
CA GLU A 925 8.90 27.52 -6.57
C GLU A 925 10.11 27.91 -7.43
N LYS A 926 11.11 27.02 -7.53
CA LYS A 926 12.24 27.21 -8.45
C LYS A 926 11.79 27.16 -9.90
N ALA A 927 10.93 26.21 -10.29
CA ALA A 927 10.33 26.21 -11.63
C ALA A 927 9.53 27.50 -11.89
N PHE A 928 8.79 28.01 -10.91
CA PHE A 928 8.09 29.29 -11.05
C PHE A 928 9.05 30.45 -11.24
N THR A 929 10.16 30.47 -10.50
CA THR A 929 11.22 31.48 -10.67
C THR A 929 11.80 31.43 -12.08
N THR A 930 12.07 30.24 -12.61
CA THR A 930 12.55 30.05 -13.98
C THR A 930 11.56 30.54 -15.05
N ARG A 931 10.25 30.32 -14.85
CA ARG A 931 9.24 30.62 -15.89
C ARG A 931 8.58 32.00 -15.77
N TYR A 932 8.42 32.52 -14.56
CA TYR A 932 7.74 33.78 -14.25
C TYR A 932 8.68 34.91 -13.78
N GLY A 933 9.91 34.57 -13.37
CA GLY A 933 10.87 35.51 -12.80
C GLY A 933 10.55 35.82 -11.33
N ALA A 934 10.40 37.11 -11.01
CA ALA A 934 10.20 37.59 -9.64
C ALA A 934 9.01 36.92 -8.93
N LYS A 935 9.16 36.66 -7.62
CA LYS A 935 8.18 35.96 -6.78
C LYS A 935 6.77 36.57 -6.82
N ALA A 936 6.66 37.90 -6.90
CA ALA A 936 5.38 38.60 -7.01
C ALA A 936 4.58 38.25 -8.30
N LYS A 937 5.24 37.66 -9.31
CA LYS A 937 4.62 37.20 -10.56
C LYS A 937 4.30 35.71 -10.55
N HIS A 938 4.66 34.98 -9.50
CA HIS A 938 4.38 33.55 -9.39
C HIS A 938 2.86 33.31 -9.42
N PRO A 939 2.41 32.17 -9.96
CA PRO A 939 1.00 31.80 -9.90
C PRO A 939 0.61 31.50 -8.46
N LYS A 940 -0.64 31.79 -8.10
CA LYS A 940 -1.18 31.36 -6.79
C LYS A 940 -1.23 29.83 -6.74
N LEU A 941 -0.69 29.24 -5.68
CA LEU A 941 -0.58 27.79 -5.53
C LEU A 941 -1.48 27.23 -4.43
N ALA A 942 -2.17 26.13 -4.71
CA ALA A 942 -2.78 25.26 -3.71
C ALA A 942 -2.23 23.83 -3.81
N ILE A 943 -1.93 23.20 -2.67
CA ILE A 943 -1.50 21.80 -2.59
C ILE A 943 -2.46 21.02 -1.69
N ILE A 944 -3.08 20.00 -2.27
CA ILE A 944 -4.09 19.16 -1.65
C ILE A 944 -3.60 17.71 -1.69
N ILE A 945 -3.43 17.10 -0.52
CA ILE A 945 -3.12 15.69 -0.40
C ILE A 945 -4.38 14.86 -0.65
N VAL A 946 -4.23 13.75 -1.38
CA VAL A 946 -5.29 12.79 -1.68
C VAL A 946 -5.00 11.48 -0.95
N GLY A 947 -5.73 11.22 0.12
CA GLY A 947 -5.72 9.95 0.84
C GLY A 947 -6.74 8.97 0.26
N LYS A 948 -6.30 7.99 -0.53
CA LYS A 948 -7.17 6.89 -1.03
C LYS A 948 -7.13 5.61 -0.15
N ARG A 949 -6.16 5.53 0.77
CA ARG A 949 -5.92 4.36 1.64
C ARG A 949 -6.10 4.75 3.11
N HIS A 950 -7.33 4.63 3.61
CA HIS A 950 -7.65 4.85 5.03
C HIS A 950 -8.80 3.95 5.50
N HIS A 951 -9.05 4.00 6.81
CA HIS A 951 -9.98 3.10 7.50
C HIS A 951 -11.34 3.75 7.84
N THR A 952 -11.52 5.04 7.60
CA THR A 952 -12.81 5.76 7.69
C THR A 952 -13.86 5.20 6.72
N ARG A 953 -15.05 4.89 7.23
CA ARG A 953 -16.24 4.46 6.47
C ARG A 953 -17.48 5.17 7.01
N PHE A 954 -18.39 5.51 6.10
CA PHE A 954 -19.67 6.14 6.43
C PHE A 954 -20.84 5.24 6.00
N TYR A 955 -21.90 5.24 6.81
CA TYR A 955 -23.07 4.39 6.64
C TYR A 955 -24.32 5.27 6.64
N PRO A 956 -25.20 5.14 5.62
CA PRO A 956 -26.49 5.82 5.62
C PRO A 956 -27.33 5.42 6.84
N THR A 957 -28.03 6.39 7.41
CA THR A 957 -28.97 6.17 8.53
C THR A 957 -30.42 6.03 8.06
N ARG A 958 -30.69 6.38 6.80
CA ARG A 958 -32.02 6.33 6.18
C ARG A 958 -31.90 5.77 4.76
N GLU A 959 -32.91 5.03 4.34
CA GLU A 959 -32.96 4.40 3.01
C GLU A 959 -32.85 5.42 1.87
N GLN A 960 -33.54 6.55 1.98
CA GLN A 960 -33.53 7.63 0.98
C GLN A 960 -32.16 8.33 0.77
N ASP A 961 -31.21 8.11 1.68
CA ASP A 961 -29.85 8.64 1.60
C ASP A 961 -28.84 7.56 1.15
N ALA A 962 -29.32 6.34 0.94
CA ALA A 962 -28.57 5.21 0.43
C ALA A 962 -28.77 5.02 -1.08
N ASP A 963 -27.76 4.49 -1.77
CA ASP A 963 -27.87 4.09 -3.17
C ASP A 963 -28.65 2.76 -3.28
N TYR A 964 -29.96 2.91 -3.20
CA TYR A 964 -30.96 1.85 -3.30
C TYR A 964 -32.17 2.31 -4.12
N ASP A 965 -32.53 1.51 -5.11
CA ASP A 965 -33.74 1.67 -5.91
C ASP A 965 -34.83 0.74 -5.37
N PRO A 966 -35.86 1.27 -4.68
CA PRO A 966 -36.93 0.47 -4.10
C PRO A 966 -37.83 -0.18 -5.16
N GLN A 967 -37.98 0.42 -6.34
CA GLN A 967 -38.80 -0.14 -7.41
C GLN A 967 -38.16 -1.38 -8.02
N ARG A 968 -36.83 -1.36 -8.15
CA ARG A 968 -36.05 -2.49 -8.68
C ARG A 968 -35.55 -3.45 -7.59
N GLN A 969 -35.78 -3.11 -6.32
CA GLN A 969 -35.22 -3.79 -5.15
C GLN A 969 -33.71 -4.05 -5.30
N LYS A 970 -32.98 -3.03 -5.76
CA LYS A 970 -31.58 -3.17 -6.16
C LYS A 970 -30.77 -1.95 -5.74
N GLY A 971 -29.61 -2.19 -5.14
CA GLY A 971 -28.71 -1.14 -4.68
C GLY A 971 -27.50 -1.73 -3.98
N ASN A 972 -26.52 -0.88 -3.70
CA ASN A 972 -25.35 -1.25 -2.90
C ASN A 972 -25.42 -0.72 -1.46
N TRP A 973 -26.45 0.07 -1.14
CA TRP A 973 -26.71 0.60 0.21
C TRP A 973 -25.60 1.50 0.78
N ASN A 974 -24.65 1.95 -0.06
CA ASN A 974 -23.68 2.98 0.31
C ASN A 974 -24.33 4.37 0.34
N PRO A 975 -23.69 5.38 0.92
CA PRO A 975 -24.12 6.77 0.74
C PRO A 975 -24.24 7.12 -0.74
N LEU A 976 -25.18 8.00 -1.10
CA LEU A 976 -25.32 8.46 -2.47
C LEU A 976 -24.05 9.19 -2.96
N PRO A 977 -23.67 9.04 -4.25
CA PRO A 977 -22.53 9.77 -4.81
C PRO A 977 -22.65 11.29 -4.62
N GLY A 978 -21.56 11.93 -4.23
CA GLY A 978 -21.51 13.33 -3.82
C GLY A 978 -21.57 13.53 -2.31
N THR A 979 -21.66 12.47 -1.50
CA THR A 979 -21.55 12.56 -0.04
C THR A 979 -20.21 13.15 0.39
N VAL A 980 -20.25 14.26 1.13
CA VAL A 980 -19.13 14.91 1.79
C VAL A 980 -19.31 14.84 3.31
N VAL A 981 -18.20 14.60 4.02
CA VAL A 981 -18.11 14.74 5.48
C VAL A 981 -16.86 15.55 5.80
N ASP A 982 -17.07 16.77 6.30
CA ASP A 982 -16.02 17.72 6.70
C ASP A 982 -16.07 18.07 8.19
N ARG A 983 -16.92 17.38 8.98
CA ARG A 983 -17.14 17.58 10.41
C ARG A 983 -17.21 16.27 11.20
N GLY A 984 -17.03 16.35 12.51
CA GLY A 984 -17.25 15.30 13.50
C GLY A 984 -16.15 14.23 13.61
N VAL A 985 -15.40 14.01 12.54
CA VAL A 985 -14.28 13.04 12.44
C VAL A 985 -12.99 13.66 11.90
N THR A 986 -13.00 14.97 11.64
CA THR A 986 -11.82 15.72 11.18
C THR A 986 -10.94 16.14 12.36
N SER A 987 -9.65 16.24 12.10
CA SER A 987 -8.64 16.79 12.97
C SER A 987 -8.92 18.24 13.34
N LYS A 988 -8.26 18.68 14.40
CA LYS A 988 -8.40 20.02 14.98
C LYS A 988 -7.85 21.11 14.04
N ILE A 989 -6.65 20.91 13.50
CA ILE A 989 -5.91 21.96 12.80
C ILE A 989 -6.09 21.87 11.28
N LEU A 990 -6.07 20.65 10.73
CA LEU A 990 -5.98 20.50 9.30
C LEU A 990 -7.31 20.84 8.62
N ARG A 991 -7.20 21.59 7.53
CA ARG A 991 -8.28 21.77 6.59
C ARG A 991 -8.43 20.50 5.75
N GLU A 992 -9.48 19.75 6.02
CA GLU A 992 -9.72 18.46 5.38
C GLU A 992 -11.21 18.12 5.25
N PHE A 993 -11.51 17.24 4.29
CA PHE A 993 -12.85 16.69 4.07
C PHE A 993 -12.76 15.29 3.43
N TYR A 994 -13.79 14.48 3.65
CA TYR A 994 -13.98 13.21 2.96
C TYR A 994 -15.03 13.38 1.86
N LEU A 995 -14.81 12.81 0.68
CA LEU A 995 -15.73 12.87 -0.45
C LEU A 995 -15.91 11.49 -1.07
N GLN A 996 -17.15 11.00 -1.09
CA GLN A 996 -17.56 9.84 -1.87
C GLN A 996 -18.23 10.30 -3.18
N ALA A 997 -17.42 10.62 -4.18
CA ALA A 997 -17.92 11.10 -5.48
C ALA A 997 -18.58 10.01 -6.35
N HIS A 998 -18.40 8.73 -6.02
CA HIS A 998 -18.70 7.59 -6.89
C HIS A 998 -19.74 6.65 -6.29
N GLN A 999 -20.32 5.82 -7.16
CA GLN A 999 -21.16 4.69 -6.77
C GLN A 999 -20.30 3.51 -6.28
N GLY A 1000 -20.55 3.03 -5.06
CA GLY A 1000 -19.90 1.84 -4.52
C GLY A 1000 -20.41 0.55 -5.15
N LEU A 1001 -19.89 0.17 -6.33
CA LEU A 1001 -20.41 -0.97 -7.12
C LEU A 1001 -20.55 -2.28 -6.34
N GLN A 1002 -19.66 -2.52 -5.38
CA GLN A 1002 -19.67 -3.69 -4.52
C GLN A 1002 -19.05 -3.31 -3.17
N GLY A 1003 -19.52 -3.96 -2.10
CA GLY A 1003 -18.99 -3.76 -0.76
C GLY A 1003 -19.35 -2.40 -0.14
N THR A 1004 -18.60 -2.02 0.90
CA THR A 1004 -18.65 -0.71 1.52
C THR A 1004 -17.71 0.25 0.80
N ALA A 1005 -18.24 1.32 0.24
CA ALA A 1005 -17.51 2.36 -0.44
C ALA A 1005 -16.48 3.02 0.49
N ARG A 1006 -15.36 3.40 -0.10
CA ARG A 1006 -14.32 4.18 0.57
C ARG A 1006 -14.38 5.61 0.01
N PRO A 1007 -14.74 6.62 0.82
CA PRO A 1007 -14.60 8.01 0.39
C PRO A 1007 -13.11 8.33 0.20
N ALA A 1008 -12.77 9.28 -0.66
CA ALA A 1008 -11.41 9.84 -0.70
C ALA A 1008 -11.27 10.92 0.38
N HIS A 1009 -10.09 11.02 0.99
CA HIS A 1009 -9.77 12.00 2.01
C HIS A 1009 -8.89 13.09 1.41
N TYR A 1010 -9.28 14.35 1.54
CA TYR A 1010 -8.57 15.49 0.98
C TYR A 1010 -8.06 16.39 2.09
N VAL A 1011 -6.76 16.68 2.13
CA VAL A 1011 -6.13 17.54 3.14
C VAL A 1011 -5.39 18.69 2.45
N VAL A 1012 -5.72 19.92 2.81
CA VAL A 1012 -5.09 21.11 2.22
C VAL A 1012 -3.88 21.49 3.05
N ILE A 1013 -2.69 21.42 2.46
CA ILE A 1013 -1.42 21.74 3.14
C ILE A 1013 -0.82 23.08 2.70
N LYS A 1014 -1.33 23.66 1.60
CA LYS A 1014 -1.02 25.03 1.14
C LYS A 1014 -2.21 25.56 0.34
N ASP A 1015 -2.58 26.83 0.54
CA ASP A 1015 -3.65 27.49 -0.23
C ASP A 1015 -3.45 29.01 -0.33
N GLU A 1016 -2.81 29.45 -1.42
CA GLU A 1016 -2.70 30.87 -1.80
C GLU A 1016 -3.84 31.34 -2.70
N ILE A 1017 -4.69 30.41 -3.14
CA ILE A 1017 -5.89 30.69 -3.95
C ILE A 1017 -7.03 31.17 -3.05
N SER A 1018 -7.00 30.79 -1.77
CA SER A 1018 -7.98 31.15 -0.74
C SER A 1018 -9.35 30.55 -1.04
N PHE A 1019 -9.39 29.23 -1.23
CA PHE A 1019 -10.64 28.50 -1.40
C PHE A 1019 -11.50 28.60 -0.14
N GLU A 1020 -12.80 28.84 -0.30
CA GLU A 1020 -13.79 28.48 0.72
C GLU A 1020 -14.08 26.97 0.68
N ALA A 1021 -14.69 26.43 1.74
CA ALA A 1021 -14.97 24.99 1.85
C ALA A 1021 -15.86 24.49 0.70
N ASP A 1022 -17.01 25.12 0.47
CA ASP A 1022 -17.96 24.73 -0.58
C ASP A 1022 -17.35 24.74 -1.98
N GLN A 1023 -16.50 25.74 -2.27
CA GLN A 1023 -15.86 25.90 -3.56
C GLN A 1023 -14.91 24.73 -3.86
N LEU A 1024 -14.06 24.37 -2.90
CA LEU A 1024 -13.08 23.28 -3.06
C LEU A 1024 -13.76 21.92 -3.15
N GLU A 1025 -14.76 21.67 -2.28
CA GLU A 1025 -15.52 20.42 -2.25
C GLU A 1025 -16.29 20.20 -3.55
N GLN A 1026 -17.02 21.22 -4.03
CA GLN A 1026 -17.76 21.15 -5.28
C GLN A 1026 -16.83 20.99 -6.48
N PHE A 1027 -15.75 21.75 -6.55
CA PHE A 1027 -14.77 21.65 -7.62
C PHE A 1027 -14.15 20.23 -7.67
N THR A 1028 -13.73 19.70 -6.53
CA THR A 1028 -13.18 18.34 -6.42
C THR A 1028 -14.22 17.28 -6.80
N HIS A 1029 -15.48 17.45 -6.40
CA HIS A 1029 -16.58 16.56 -6.80
C HIS A 1029 -16.82 16.57 -8.31
N HIS A 1030 -16.88 17.74 -8.94
CA HIS A 1030 -17.10 17.82 -10.39
C HIS A 1030 -15.93 17.26 -11.19
N LEU A 1031 -14.69 17.46 -10.72
CA LEU A 1031 -13.51 16.85 -11.31
C LEU A 1031 -13.70 15.32 -11.45
N CYS A 1032 -14.28 14.64 -10.46
CA CYS A 1032 -14.53 13.19 -10.52
C CYS A 1032 -15.39 12.72 -11.71
N TYR A 1033 -16.10 13.62 -12.40
CA TYR A 1033 -16.88 13.31 -13.61
C TYR A 1033 -16.08 13.49 -14.91
N LEU A 1034 -14.83 13.99 -14.86
CA LEU A 1034 -13.96 14.21 -16.02
C LEU A 1034 -12.95 13.08 -16.29
N PHE A 1035 -13.20 11.89 -15.75
CA PHE A 1035 -12.37 10.72 -16.05
C PHE A 1035 -12.65 10.20 -17.47
N ASN A 1036 -11.62 10.17 -18.31
CA ASN A 1036 -11.74 9.95 -19.76
C ASN A 1036 -11.81 8.47 -20.17
N ARG A 1037 -11.89 7.53 -19.22
CA ARG A 1037 -11.98 6.08 -19.47
C ARG A 1037 -13.35 5.46 -19.16
N ALA A 1038 -14.27 6.21 -18.59
CA ALA A 1038 -15.58 5.70 -18.19
C ALA A 1038 -16.66 6.78 -18.17
N THR A 1039 -17.91 6.39 -18.38
CA THR A 1039 -19.08 7.26 -18.19
C THR A 1039 -19.61 7.22 -16.77
N LYS A 1040 -18.69 7.33 -15.81
CA LYS A 1040 -18.94 7.25 -14.37
C LYS A 1040 -18.04 8.20 -13.60
N ALA A 1041 -18.56 8.71 -12.49
CA ALA A 1041 -17.77 9.40 -11.49
C ALA A 1041 -16.79 8.43 -10.83
N VAL A 1042 -15.54 8.86 -10.71
CA VAL A 1042 -14.47 8.08 -10.07
C VAL A 1042 -14.34 8.39 -8.58
N SER A 1043 -13.69 7.48 -7.85
CA SER A 1043 -13.59 7.53 -6.39
C SER A 1043 -12.59 8.53 -5.85
N ILE A 1044 -11.61 8.92 -6.66
CA ILE A 1044 -10.60 9.94 -6.39
C ILE A 1044 -10.63 10.96 -7.52
N CYS A 1045 -10.13 12.18 -7.30
CA CYS A 1045 -10.14 13.19 -8.34
C CYS A 1045 -9.24 12.74 -9.52
N PRO A 1046 -9.60 13.02 -10.78
CA PRO A 1046 -8.83 12.55 -11.91
C PRO A 1046 -7.36 13.00 -11.96
N PRO A 1047 -6.93 14.18 -11.46
CA PRO A 1047 -5.50 14.50 -11.45
C PRO A 1047 -4.67 13.42 -10.74
N ALA A 1048 -5.06 13.03 -9.51
CA ALA A 1048 -4.41 11.94 -8.78
C ALA A 1048 -4.55 10.61 -9.53
N TYR A 1049 -5.75 10.31 -10.05
CA TYR A 1049 -5.97 9.06 -10.79
C TYR A 1049 -5.11 8.96 -12.07
N TYR A 1050 -4.90 10.05 -12.78
CA TYR A 1050 -4.08 10.06 -13.98
C TYR A 1050 -2.58 9.92 -13.64
N ALA A 1051 -2.13 10.48 -12.51
CA ALA A 1051 -0.78 10.26 -12.01
C ALA A 1051 -0.57 8.77 -11.66
N ASP A 1052 -1.51 8.14 -10.97
CA ASP A 1052 -1.50 6.69 -10.70
C ASP A 1052 -1.41 5.87 -12.00
N LEU A 1053 -2.24 6.18 -13.00
CA LEU A 1053 -2.23 5.45 -14.28
C LEU A 1053 -0.91 5.61 -15.03
N LEU A 1054 -0.26 6.77 -14.89
CA LEU A 1054 1.06 7.01 -15.45
C LEU A 1054 2.14 6.20 -14.70
N CYS A 1055 2.06 6.13 -13.36
CA CYS A 1055 2.89 5.26 -12.53
C CYS A 1055 2.74 3.78 -12.94
N GLU A 1056 1.51 3.28 -13.07
CA GLU A 1056 1.22 1.91 -13.54
C GLU A 1056 1.79 1.64 -14.94
N ARG A 1057 1.72 2.63 -15.84
CA ARG A 1057 2.33 2.53 -17.17
C ARG A 1057 3.86 2.43 -17.07
N GLY A 1058 4.49 3.21 -16.20
CA GLY A 1058 5.93 3.09 -15.90
C GLY A 1058 6.32 1.71 -15.39
N ARG A 1059 5.52 1.13 -14.49
CA ARG A 1059 5.74 -0.25 -14.00
C ARG A 1059 5.70 -1.28 -15.12
N SER A 1060 4.85 -1.04 -16.13
CA SER A 1060 4.79 -1.89 -17.32
C SER A 1060 6.06 -1.80 -18.16
N TYR A 1061 6.70 -0.64 -18.27
CA TYR A 1061 7.97 -0.51 -18.99
C TYR A 1061 9.13 -1.22 -18.27
N LEU A 1062 9.07 -1.29 -16.94
CA LEU A 1062 10.03 -1.99 -16.09
C LEU A 1062 9.53 -3.37 -15.63
N PHE A 1063 8.68 -4.04 -16.43
CA PHE A 1063 8.00 -5.29 -16.05
C PHE A 1063 8.96 -6.34 -15.45
N THR A 1064 10.11 -6.60 -16.08
CA THR A 1064 11.10 -7.58 -15.62
C THR A 1064 11.68 -7.26 -14.24
N ALA A 1065 11.79 -5.98 -13.87
CA ALA A 1065 12.33 -5.55 -12.58
C ALA A 1065 11.25 -5.44 -11.49
N LEU A 1066 10.05 -4.99 -11.85
CA LEU A 1066 9.00 -4.58 -10.90
C LEU A 1066 7.81 -5.54 -10.80
N ALA A 1067 7.54 -6.36 -11.81
CA ALA A 1067 6.30 -7.14 -11.92
C ALA A 1067 6.52 -8.64 -12.18
N GLU A 1068 7.73 -9.05 -12.52
CA GLU A 1068 8.08 -10.46 -12.65
C GLU A 1068 8.39 -11.05 -11.27
N ASN A 1069 7.62 -12.07 -10.85
CA ASN A 1069 7.89 -12.82 -9.63
C ASN A 1069 9.18 -13.63 -9.83
N ASN A 1070 10.34 -13.01 -9.59
CA ASN A 1070 11.62 -13.65 -9.78
C ASN A 1070 11.77 -14.85 -8.82
N THR A 1071 11.98 -16.04 -9.38
CA THR A 1071 12.38 -17.24 -8.63
C THR A 1071 13.78 -17.02 -8.06
N SER A 1072 13.95 -17.14 -6.74
CA SER A 1072 15.14 -17.43 -5.89
C SER A 1072 16.54 -16.86 -6.19
N GLU A 1073 16.84 -16.39 -7.40
CA GLU A 1073 18.04 -15.67 -7.80
C GLU A 1073 17.62 -14.34 -8.42
N SER A 1074 17.32 -13.38 -7.56
CA SER A 1074 17.10 -11.99 -7.98
C SER A 1074 18.38 -11.51 -8.68
N LYS A 1075 18.36 -11.36 -10.01
CA LYS A 1075 19.37 -10.52 -10.67
C LYS A 1075 19.19 -9.10 -10.12
N ALA A 1076 20.28 -8.49 -9.67
CA ALA A 1076 20.29 -7.10 -9.25
C ALA A 1076 19.77 -6.22 -10.40
N PHE A 1077 18.99 -5.20 -10.07
CA PHE A 1077 18.53 -4.23 -11.06
C PHE A 1077 19.76 -3.53 -11.69
N ASP A 1078 19.90 -3.65 -13.01
CA ASP A 1078 20.92 -2.95 -13.77
C ASP A 1078 20.34 -1.66 -14.37
N SER A 1079 20.78 -0.52 -13.85
CA SER A 1079 20.35 0.81 -14.29
C SER A 1079 20.91 1.19 -15.65
N SER A 1080 21.97 0.53 -16.14
CA SER A 1080 22.63 0.87 -17.42
C SER A 1080 21.89 0.36 -18.66
N THR A 1081 21.06 -0.68 -18.50
CA THR A 1081 20.30 -1.33 -19.58
C THR A 1081 18.79 -1.14 -19.49
N SER A 1082 18.31 -0.49 -18.43
CA SER A 1082 16.88 -0.29 -18.15
C SER A 1082 16.36 1.07 -18.66
N TRP A 1083 15.06 1.15 -18.94
CA TRP A 1083 14.41 2.40 -19.34
C TRP A 1083 14.54 3.48 -18.26
N SER A 1084 14.92 4.70 -18.67
CA SER A 1084 15.31 5.81 -17.78
C SER A 1084 14.25 6.90 -17.59
N GLY A 1085 13.05 6.74 -18.13
CA GLY A 1085 11.95 7.73 -18.01
C GLY A 1085 11.52 8.39 -19.32
N GLU A 1086 12.28 8.24 -20.40
CA GLU A 1086 12.00 8.95 -21.65
C GLU A 1086 10.85 8.32 -22.45
N ILE A 1087 9.91 9.15 -22.92
CA ILE A 1087 8.78 8.76 -23.76
C ILE A 1087 9.01 9.26 -25.18
N HIS A 1088 8.55 8.50 -26.19
CA HIS A 1088 8.78 8.86 -27.58
C HIS A 1088 8.22 10.28 -27.90
N PRO A 1089 8.99 11.16 -28.57
CA PRO A 1089 8.59 12.55 -28.82
C PRO A 1089 7.25 12.73 -29.52
N LYS A 1090 6.85 11.79 -30.41
CA LYS A 1090 5.56 11.80 -31.12
C LYS A 1090 4.34 11.81 -30.18
N ILE A 1091 4.45 11.23 -28.98
CA ILE A 1091 3.29 11.02 -28.09
C ILE A 1091 3.46 11.62 -26.69
N LYS A 1092 4.65 12.10 -26.31
CA LYS A 1092 4.95 12.61 -24.96
C LYS A 1092 4.06 13.77 -24.47
N ASN A 1093 3.42 14.49 -25.39
CA ASN A 1093 2.49 15.58 -25.08
C ASN A 1093 1.01 15.16 -25.21
N THR A 1094 0.73 13.86 -25.28
CA THR A 1094 -0.63 13.30 -25.31
C THR A 1094 -0.94 12.58 -24.00
N THR A 1095 -2.18 12.11 -23.81
CA THR A 1095 -2.53 11.22 -22.69
C THR A 1095 -2.25 9.75 -23.08
N TRP A 1096 -1.01 9.40 -23.46
CA TRP A 1096 -0.68 8.08 -24.05
C TRP A 1096 -0.88 6.89 -23.10
N TYR A 1097 -0.85 7.15 -21.79
CA TYR A 1097 -0.95 6.13 -20.75
C TYR A 1097 -2.40 5.68 -20.44
N VAL A 1098 -3.40 6.31 -21.06
CA VAL A 1098 -4.83 5.94 -20.95
C VAL A 1098 -5.22 4.72 -21.79
#